data_AF-A0A847F309-F1
#
_entry.id   AF-A0A847F309-F1
#
_cell.length_a   1.000
_cell.length_b   1.000
_cell.length_c   1.000
_cell.angle_alpha   90.00
_cell.angle_beta   90.00
_cell.angle_gamma   90.00
#
_symmetry.space_group_name_H-M   'P 1'
#
loop_
_entity.id
_entity.type
_entity.pdbx_description
1 polymer ?
#
loop_
_entity_poly.entity_id
_entity_poly.type
_entity_poly.pdbx_seq_one_letter_code
_entity_poly.pdbx_strand_id
1 'polypeptide(L)'
;SILIDEARTPLIISGPGQTASENYSRISEFIPRLRREEHYDVDEKARSVTLTEDGIIAAQNWLYGEGIIQTKNLFDPVNLEALHILQQCLRAHALFHRDQHYMVSADGKVMIIDEFTGRVLPGRRWSDGLHQAVEAKERVPIQDENQTLATISFQNLFRLYKKLSGMTGTADTEAGEFHSIYNLDVVVIPTHRPIARIDQEDLIYKTERAKFRAIAEEIIESHKVGQPVLVGTTSVEKSDALSRILERAGVPHHVLNAKQHEREAYIVAQAGTSGAVTVATNMAGRGTDIVLGGNPEMLARHEVLENASEELLNDVEALEAAVQEAIPRYIDRCKEDQKKVLAAGGLRIIGTERHESRRIDNQLRGRAGRQGDPGISRFYLSLEDELMRIFAGDRAQAMMSRLGMEEDLPIEHPWVTKAVENAQRKVEERNFDIRKNLLEYDDVMNQQRKSIYTLRRQVLTGTYRAVPTEAELEKGIEPPPIVKELDRELLEKVIDPLEKMVKFHSTPLPEGSVTPEEIEAFRKRAFESSFDDLKELRHEALERDLYVWFGCVTELKSYRNDPAGAFEHLKERVGLSLTEQRERLLDLLDELISGMVDHACPHNRPVEYWDLEGLGKAYERQFGIPASGIERFDSRGDLAKKLYDDVEAILLGKMKEFGVEYFLRLFRELYLEQIDKQWIDHLAAMDSLRDGIGLRGYGQRDPKKEYKREGFTLFQATLDSIKASVIEQLCRVERAREEDLERLEAQRKAEAERRIRAQQTNVEGDEQDADGQPRGTRRQRRAAQASGRQVEARVVIKTVKRDRPKIGRNDPCWCGSGKKYKVCHMREDASATR
;
A
#
# COMPACT_ATOMS: atom_id res chain seq x y z
N SER A 1 2.70 18.56 4.22
CA SER A 1 3.30 17.23 4.41
C SER A 1 2.37 16.17 3.92
N ILE A 2 1.39 15.68 4.70
CA ILE A 2 0.55 14.56 4.26
C ILE A 2 -0.26 14.90 2.99
N LEU A 3 -1.13 15.90 3.05
CA LEU A 3 -2.04 16.26 1.95
C LEU A 3 -1.36 16.88 0.71
N ILE A 4 -0.04 17.11 0.76
CA ILE A 4 0.71 17.77 -0.33
C ILE A 4 1.94 16.92 -0.68
N ASP A 5 2.97 16.89 0.17
CA ASP A 5 4.23 16.16 -0.10
C ASP A 5 4.04 14.64 -0.28
N GLU A 6 3.24 14.00 0.56
CA GLU A 6 3.00 12.54 0.52
C GLU A 6 1.89 12.17 -0.46
N ALA A 7 1.02 13.13 -0.78
CA ALA A 7 -0.05 13.00 -1.77
C ALA A 7 0.45 12.93 -3.23
N ARG A 8 1.77 12.78 -3.43
CA ARG A 8 2.43 12.46 -4.71
C ARG A 8 2.33 10.97 -5.07
N THR A 9 2.09 10.11 -4.09
CA THR A 9 2.03 8.65 -4.28
C THR A 9 0.70 8.11 -3.77
N PRO A 10 0.03 7.21 -4.50
CA PRO A 10 -1.19 6.58 -4.02
C PRO A 10 -0.88 5.51 -2.96
N LEU A 11 -1.88 5.17 -2.16
CA LEU A 11 -1.85 4.02 -1.27
C LEU A 11 -2.27 2.79 -2.07
N ILE A 12 -1.42 1.76 -2.12
CA ILE A 12 -1.66 0.54 -2.90
C ILE A 12 -1.55 -0.68 -1.99
N ILE A 13 -2.53 -1.57 -2.09
CA ILE A 13 -2.49 -2.92 -1.53
C ILE A 13 -2.28 -3.87 -2.70
N SER A 14 -1.21 -4.65 -2.66
CA SER A 14 -0.91 -5.67 -3.65
C SER A 14 -0.98 -7.06 -3.04
N GLY A 15 -1.47 -8.03 -3.82
CA GLY A 15 -1.52 -9.44 -3.47
C GLY A 15 -0.69 -10.30 -4.42
N PRO A 16 -0.51 -11.61 -4.11
CA PRO A 16 0.05 -12.55 -5.07
C PRO A 16 -0.85 -12.56 -6.32
N GLY A 17 -0.29 -12.22 -7.46
CA GLY A 17 -0.98 -12.14 -8.75
C GLY A 17 -0.81 -13.40 -9.59
N GLN A 18 -1.01 -13.25 -10.89
CA GLN A 18 -0.89 -14.33 -11.85
C GLN A 18 0.57 -14.74 -12.06
N THR A 19 0.76 -15.97 -12.56
CA THR A 19 2.06 -16.44 -13.00
C THR A 19 2.63 -15.47 -14.02
N ALA A 20 3.89 -15.08 -13.85
CA ALA A 20 4.51 -14.11 -14.73
C ALA A 20 4.44 -14.58 -16.20
N SER A 21 3.99 -13.68 -17.09
CA SER A 21 3.82 -13.96 -18.51
C SER A 21 5.14 -14.43 -19.13
N GLU A 22 5.12 -15.55 -19.86
CA GLU A 22 6.30 -16.03 -20.62
C GLU A 22 6.80 -14.98 -21.63
N ASN A 23 5.92 -14.03 -21.99
CA ASN A 23 6.21 -12.92 -22.88
C ASN A 23 7.33 -12.01 -22.35
N TYR A 24 7.56 -11.90 -21.03
CA TYR A 24 8.68 -11.10 -20.50
C TYR A 24 10.03 -11.59 -21.01
N SER A 25 10.25 -12.90 -20.99
CA SER A 25 11.49 -13.49 -21.52
C SER A 25 11.61 -13.26 -23.02
N ARG A 26 10.54 -13.54 -23.78
CA ARG A 26 10.54 -13.40 -25.24
C ARG A 26 10.76 -11.95 -25.68
N ILE A 27 10.04 -11.00 -25.09
CA ILE A 27 10.13 -9.58 -25.44
C ILE A 27 11.46 -8.98 -24.98
N SER A 28 11.97 -9.37 -23.81
CA SER A 28 13.28 -8.89 -23.33
C SER A 28 14.44 -9.31 -24.25
N GLU A 29 14.34 -10.45 -24.95
CA GLU A 29 15.31 -10.86 -25.98
C GLU A 29 15.30 -9.96 -27.22
N PHE A 30 14.18 -9.30 -27.51
CA PHE A 30 14.06 -8.39 -28.64
C PHE A 30 14.66 -7.01 -28.36
N ILE A 31 14.56 -6.50 -27.14
CA ILE A 31 14.97 -5.13 -26.78
C ILE A 31 16.40 -4.77 -27.22
N PRO A 32 17.43 -5.63 -27.05
CA PRO A 32 18.79 -5.32 -27.49
C PRO A 32 18.96 -5.08 -29.01
N ARG A 33 17.96 -5.43 -29.83
CA ARG A 33 17.95 -5.17 -31.27
C ARG A 33 17.52 -3.74 -31.61
N LEU A 34 16.84 -3.06 -30.69
CA LEU A 34 16.45 -1.66 -30.83
C LEU A 34 17.67 -0.77 -30.54
N ARG A 35 17.78 0.35 -31.27
CA ARG A 35 18.88 1.31 -31.13
C ARG A 35 18.38 2.64 -30.58
N ARG A 36 19.11 3.19 -29.61
CA ARG A 36 18.88 4.52 -29.04
C ARG A 36 18.97 5.59 -30.15
N GLU A 37 18.12 6.60 -30.10
CA GLU A 37 17.99 7.72 -31.06
C GLU A 37 17.49 7.33 -32.48
N GLU A 38 17.31 6.03 -32.76
CA GLU A 38 16.68 5.54 -33.99
C GLU A 38 15.32 4.92 -33.68
N HIS A 39 15.27 3.98 -32.74
CA HIS A 39 14.07 3.22 -32.38
C HIS A 39 13.44 3.68 -31.07
N TYR A 40 14.19 4.35 -30.20
CA TYR A 40 13.67 4.89 -28.94
C TYR A 40 14.52 6.05 -28.44
N ASP A 41 13.86 6.97 -27.74
CA ASP A 41 14.46 8.12 -27.07
C ASP A 41 14.44 7.95 -25.56
N VAL A 42 15.49 8.45 -24.91
CA VAL A 42 15.65 8.39 -23.45
C VAL A 42 15.73 9.82 -22.91
N ASP A 43 14.75 10.20 -22.09
CA ASP A 43 14.79 11.44 -21.32
C ASP A 43 15.34 11.14 -19.92
N GLU A 44 16.62 11.45 -19.72
CA GLU A 44 17.31 11.24 -18.46
C GLU A 44 16.78 12.16 -17.33
N LYS A 45 16.18 13.31 -17.66
CA LYS A 45 15.61 14.25 -16.67
C LYS A 45 14.24 13.78 -16.18
N ALA A 46 13.44 13.23 -17.08
CA ALA A 46 12.15 12.64 -16.75
C ALA A 46 12.25 11.16 -16.30
N ARG A 47 13.44 10.54 -16.46
CA ARG A 47 13.66 9.09 -16.30
C ARG A 47 12.61 8.28 -17.08
N SER A 48 12.35 8.69 -18.32
CA SER A 48 11.39 8.05 -19.20
C SER A 48 12.06 7.59 -20.49
N VAL A 49 11.48 6.56 -21.10
CA VAL A 49 11.90 6.03 -22.40
C VAL A 49 10.67 5.94 -23.27
N THR A 50 10.76 6.43 -24.49
CA THR A 50 9.66 6.44 -25.46
C THR A 50 10.11 5.84 -26.78
N LEU A 51 9.30 4.95 -27.34
CA LEU A 51 9.54 4.41 -28.69
C LEU A 51 9.30 5.50 -29.73
N THR A 52 10.16 5.55 -30.75
CA THR A 52 9.94 6.36 -31.95
C THR A 52 8.98 5.65 -32.90
N GLU A 53 8.53 6.33 -33.97
CA GLU A 53 7.69 5.70 -35.01
C GLU A 53 8.36 4.46 -35.62
N ASP A 54 9.66 4.54 -35.92
CA ASP A 54 10.44 3.42 -36.45
C ASP A 54 10.57 2.27 -35.43
N GLY A 55 10.72 2.61 -34.14
CA GLY A 55 10.71 1.63 -33.06
C GLY A 55 9.37 0.90 -32.90
N ILE A 56 8.26 1.64 -33.03
CA ILE A 56 6.91 1.08 -33.00
C ILE A 56 6.71 0.11 -34.17
N ILE A 57 7.11 0.49 -35.39
CA ILE A 57 7.00 -0.37 -36.58
C ILE A 57 7.85 -1.63 -36.43
N ALA A 58 9.10 -1.49 -35.95
CA ALA A 58 9.99 -2.61 -35.71
C ALA A 58 9.43 -3.58 -34.67
N ALA A 59 8.93 -3.06 -33.55
CA ALA A 59 8.30 -3.85 -32.50
C ALA A 59 7.03 -4.55 -33.00
N GLN A 60 6.15 -3.84 -33.70
CA GLN A 60 4.92 -4.40 -34.27
C GLN A 60 5.19 -5.58 -35.20
N ASN A 61 6.10 -5.42 -36.15
CA ASN A 61 6.40 -6.46 -37.13
C ASN A 61 7.00 -7.71 -36.46
N TRP A 62 7.88 -7.51 -35.48
CA TRP A 62 8.50 -8.62 -34.75
C TRP A 62 7.50 -9.34 -33.84
N LEU A 63 6.76 -8.60 -33.01
CA LEU A 63 5.77 -9.17 -32.09
C LEU A 63 4.67 -9.93 -32.83
N TYR A 64 4.23 -9.43 -33.99
CA TYR A 64 3.24 -10.12 -34.82
C TYR A 64 3.81 -11.39 -35.46
N GLY A 65 5.06 -11.34 -35.94
CA GLY A 65 5.75 -12.51 -36.50
C GLY A 65 5.97 -13.64 -35.50
N GLU A 66 6.16 -13.28 -34.22
CA GLU A 66 6.30 -14.22 -33.10
C GLU A 66 4.96 -14.71 -32.53
N GLY A 67 3.83 -14.20 -33.04
CA GLY A 67 2.49 -14.53 -32.54
C GLY A 67 2.20 -14.02 -31.12
N ILE A 68 2.95 -13.02 -30.64
CA ILE A 68 2.75 -12.42 -29.31
C ILE A 68 1.57 -11.44 -29.33
N ILE A 69 1.39 -10.70 -30.43
CA ILE A 69 0.22 -9.82 -30.64
C ILE A 69 -0.74 -10.43 -31.66
N GLN A 70 -2.04 -10.30 -31.42
CA GLN A 70 -3.09 -10.93 -32.24
C GLN A 70 -3.41 -10.11 -33.49
N THR A 71 -3.39 -8.79 -33.35
CA THR A 71 -3.57 -7.85 -34.47
C THR A 71 -2.25 -7.16 -34.79
N LYS A 72 -2.12 -6.65 -36.01
CA LYS A 72 -0.88 -5.98 -36.47
C LYS A 72 -0.65 -4.62 -35.79
N ASN A 73 -1.70 -4.02 -35.22
CA ASN A 73 -1.62 -2.75 -34.52
C ASN A 73 -1.32 -2.98 -33.02
N LEU A 74 -0.16 -2.50 -32.56
CA LEU A 74 0.28 -2.68 -31.17
C LEU A 74 -0.63 -1.98 -30.16
N PHE A 75 -1.35 -0.95 -30.57
CA PHE A 75 -2.19 -0.12 -29.68
C PHE A 75 -3.64 -0.61 -29.55
N ASP A 76 -3.99 -1.71 -30.20
CA ASP A 76 -5.33 -2.29 -30.07
C ASP A 76 -5.55 -2.83 -28.64
N PRO A 77 -6.79 -2.75 -28.09
CA PRO A 77 -7.09 -3.19 -26.73
C PRO A 77 -6.66 -4.63 -26.41
N VAL A 78 -6.68 -5.50 -27.42
CA VAL A 78 -6.31 -6.92 -27.29
C VAL A 78 -4.80 -7.11 -27.04
N ASN A 79 -3.97 -6.14 -27.42
CA ASN A 79 -2.51 -6.21 -27.31
C ASN A 79 -1.93 -5.38 -26.15
N LEU A 80 -2.78 -4.85 -25.26
CA LEU A 80 -2.35 -3.94 -24.18
C LEU A 80 -1.33 -4.58 -23.23
N GLU A 81 -1.48 -5.87 -22.91
CA GLU A 81 -0.51 -6.61 -22.09
C GLU A 81 0.88 -6.65 -22.76
N ALA A 82 0.94 -7.04 -24.04
CA ALA A 82 2.20 -7.12 -24.78
C ALA A 82 2.86 -5.74 -24.95
N LEU A 83 2.06 -4.69 -25.17
CA LEU A 83 2.55 -3.31 -25.21
C LEU A 83 3.14 -2.88 -23.86
N HIS A 84 2.46 -3.19 -22.76
CA HIS A 84 2.95 -2.91 -21.40
C HIS A 84 4.27 -3.62 -21.13
N ILE A 85 4.35 -4.93 -21.37
CA ILE A 85 5.57 -5.73 -21.19
C ILE A 85 6.72 -5.17 -22.04
N LEU A 86 6.46 -4.79 -23.30
CA LEU A 86 7.45 -4.16 -24.17
C LEU A 86 8.01 -2.87 -23.57
N GLN A 87 7.14 -2.00 -23.06
CA GLN A 87 7.56 -0.75 -22.42
C GLN A 87 8.38 -1.00 -21.17
N GLN A 88 7.98 -1.93 -20.30
CA GLN A 88 8.72 -2.25 -19.08
C GLN A 88 10.07 -2.88 -19.39
N CYS A 89 10.15 -3.79 -20.39
CA CYS A 89 11.41 -4.34 -20.88
C CYS A 89 12.31 -3.23 -21.42
N LEU A 90 11.77 -2.32 -22.23
CA LEU A 90 12.55 -1.20 -22.77
C LEU A 90 13.09 -0.30 -21.64
N ARG A 91 12.26 0.04 -20.64
CA ARG A 91 12.68 0.81 -19.46
C ARG A 91 13.77 0.07 -18.67
N ALA A 92 13.57 -1.22 -18.40
CA ALA A 92 14.54 -2.05 -17.68
C ALA A 92 15.90 -2.06 -18.40
N HIS A 93 15.93 -2.17 -19.72
CA HIS A 93 17.17 -2.15 -20.50
C HIS A 93 17.82 -0.77 -20.56
N ALA A 94 17.04 0.30 -20.78
CA ALA A 94 17.56 1.64 -21.05
C ALA A 94 17.86 2.48 -19.79
N LEU A 95 17.12 2.29 -18.69
CA LEU A 95 17.24 3.14 -17.49
C LEU A 95 17.80 2.41 -16.27
N PHE A 96 17.58 1.10 -16.15
CA PHE A 96 17.95 0.35 -14.95
C PHE A 96 19.24 -0.42 -15.16
N HIS A 97 20.33 0.10 -14.59
CA HIS A 97 21.65 -0.52 -14.67
C HIS A 97 21.99 -1.36 -13.44
N ARG A 98 22.55 -2.54 -13.70
CA ARG A 98 23.10 -3.45 -12.68
C ARG A 98 24.25 -2.77 -11.92
N ASP A 99 24.36 -3.08 -10.64
CA ASP A 99 25.30 -2.55 -9.66
C ASP A 99 25.16 -1.04 -9.37
N GLN A 100 24.18 -0.38 -9.97
CA GLN A 100 23.80 1.01 -9.70
C GLN A 100 22.39 1.11 -9.11
N HIS A 101 21.41 0.48 -9.76
CA HIS A 101 20.00 0.50 -9.36
C HIS A 101 19.57 -0.81 -8.69
N TYR A 102 20.25 -1.90 -8.99
CA TYR A 102 20.01 -3.21 -8.40
C TYR A 102 21.23 -4.09 -8.48
N MET A 103 21.25 -5.15 -7.69
CA MET A 103 22.17 -6.27 -7.84
C MET A 103 21.41 -7.59 -7.93
N VAL A 104 22.06 -8.60 -8.50
CA VAL A 104 21.56 -9.97 -8.55
C VAL A 104 22.28 -10.78 -7.47
N SER A 105 21.52 -11.40 -6.56
CA SER A 105 22.08 -12.27 -5.52
C SER A 105 22.68 -13.55 -6.12
N ALA A 106 23.53 -14.24 -5.35
CA ALA A 106 24.06 -15.55 -5.75
C ALA A 106 22.96 -16.60 -5.98
N ASP A 107 21.78 -16.38 -5.37
CA ASP A 107 20.60 -17.24 -5.49
C ASP A 107 19.71 -16.87 -6.70
N GLY A 108 20.14 -15.91 -7.53
CA GLY A 108 19.43 -15.47 -8.73
C GLY A 108 18.26 -14.52 -8.45
N LYS A 109 18.26 -13.78 -7.33
CA LYS A 109 17.20 -12.79 -7.03
C LYS A 109 17.67 -11.36 -7.31
N VAL A 110 16.83 -10.56 -7.96
CA VAL A 110 17.08 -9.11 -8.12
C VAL A 110 16.78 -8.41 -6.80
N MET A 111 17.75 -7.65 -6.29
CA MET A 111 17.62 -6.84 -5.08
C MET A 111 17.89 -5.37 -5.42
N ILE A 112 16.95 -4.49 -5.05
CA ILE A 112 17.05 -3.07 -5.33
C ILE A 112 18.16 -2.46 -4.48
N ILE A 113 18.98 -1.62 -5.10
CA ILE A 113 19.96 -0.78 -4.42
C ILE A 113 19.34 0.61 -4.29
N ASP A 114 19.39 1.16 -3.08
CA ASP A 114 19.07 2.56 -2.86
C ASP A 114 20.14 3.43 -3.53
N GLU A 115 19.75 4.19 -4.55
CA GLU A 115 20.64 5.07 -5.33
C GLU A 115 21.37 6.09 -4.45
N PHE A 116 20.79 6.49 -3.33
CA PHE A 116 21.37 7.51 -2.44
C PHE A 116 22.30 6.94 -1.38
N THR A 117 22.09 5.69 -0.95
CA THR A 117 22.85 5.11 0.16
C THR A 117 23.73 3.94 -0.26
N GLY A 118 23.58 3.43 -1.47
CA GLY A 118 24.26 2.22 -1.97
C GLY A 118 23.87 0.95 -1.21
N ARG A 119 22.85 1.01 -0.34
CA ARG A 119 22.39 -0.12 0.47
C ARG A 119 21.40 -0.96 -0.30
N VAL A 120 21.52 -2.27 -0.11
CA VAL A 120 20.54 -3.24 -0.62
C VAL A 120 19.28 -3.16 0.22
N LEU A 121 18.11 -3.05 -0.43
CA LEU A 121 16.80 -3.02 0.20
C LEU A 121 16.14 -4.41 0.08
N PRO A 122 16.35 -5.32 1.04
CA PRO A 122 15.78 -6.67 0.97
C PRO A 122 14.25 -6.62 1.04
N GLY A 123 13.60 -7.46 0.23
CA GLY A 123 12.13 -7.57 0.20
C GLY A 123 11.39 -6.49 -0.59
N ARG A 124 12.09 -5.47 -1.12
CA ARG A 124 11.49 -4.47 -2.01
C ARG A 124 11.54 -4.91 -3.47
N ARG A 125 10.46 -4.63 -4.20
CA ARG A 125 10.33 -4.85 -5.64
C ARG A 125 9.84 -3.57 -6.31
N TRP A 126 10.14 -3.43 -7.60
CA TRP A 126 9.48 -2.41 -8.42
C TRP A 126 8.09 -2.92 -8.80
N SER A 127 7.12 -2.02 -8.80
CA SER A 127 5.75 -2.34 -9.22
C SER A 127 5.66 -2.45 -10.75
N ASP A 128 4.48 -2.80 -11.24
CA ASP A 128 4.08 -2.53 -12.62
C ASP A 128 4.91 -3.29 -13.68
N GLY A 129 5.18 -4.57 -13.41
CA GLY A 129 5.93 -5.43 -14.32
C GLY A 129 7.43 -5.11 -14.47
N LEU A 130 7.89 -3.98 -13.94
CA LEU A 130 9.27 -3.53 -14.09
C LEU A 130 10.28 -4.48 -13.41
N HIS A 131 9.91 -5.04 -12.26
CA HIS A 131 10.77 -6.02 -11.58
C HIS A 131 10.94 -7.28 -12.42
N GLN A 132 9.85 -7.78 -13.01
CA GLN A 132 9.83 -8.92 -13.92
C GLN A 132 10.63 -8.62 -15.19
N ALA A 133 10.53 -7.40 -15.72
CA ALA A 133 11.33 -6.95 -16.86
C ALA A 133 12.84 -6.92 -16.56
N VAL A 134 13.24 -6.49 -15.36
CA VAL A 134 14.65 -6.54 -14.91
C VAL A 134 15.09 -7.99 -14.68
N GLU A 135 14.24 -8.84 -14.10
CA GLU A 135 14.51 -10.27 -13.95
C GLU A 135 14.71 -10.95 -15.31
N ALA A 136 13.86 -10.65 -16.28
CA ALA A 136 13.96 -11.13 -17.65
C ALA A 136 15.23 -10.62 -18.35
N LYS A 137 15.57 -9.33 -18.18
CA LYS A 137 16.82 -8.73 -18.69
C LYS A 137 18.06 -9.46 -18.17
N GLU A 138 18.09 -9.78 -16.89
CA GLU A 138 19.23 -10.49 -16.25
C GLU A 138 19.18 -12.02 -16.43
N ARG A 139 18.14 -12.54 -17.10
CA ARG A 139 17.90 -13.98 -17.33
C ARG A 139 17.84 -14.78 -16.05
N VAL A 140 17.25 -14.20 -15.00
CA VAL A 140 16.98 -14.90 -13.75
C VAL A 140 15.54 -15.42 -13.73
N PRO A 141 15.20 -16.37 -12.83
CA PRO A 141 13.82 -16.84 -12.70
C PRO A 141 12.88 -15.67 -12.42
N ILE A 142 11.90 -15.48 -13.31
CA ILE A 142 10.92 -14.41 -13.20
C ILE A 142 9.93 -14.79 -12.09
N GLN A 143 9.78 -13.92 -11.11
CA GLN A 143 8.87 -14.13 -10.00
C GLN A 143 7.46 -13.67 -10.40
N ASP A 144 6.43 -14.34 -9.87
CA ASP A 144 5.03 -14.01 -10.12
C ASP A 144 4.76 -12.52 -9.85
N GLU A 145 3.88 -11.95 -10.68
CA GLU A 145 3.49 -10.57 -10.56
C GLU A 145 2.68 -10.34 -9.30
N ASN A 146 2.85 -9.17 -8.69
CA ASN A 146 1.94 -8.73 -7.65
C ASN A 146 0.82 -7.95 -8.32
N GLN A 147 -0.43 -8.32 -8.06
CA GLN A 147 -1.59 -7.63 -8.62
C GLN A 147 -2.11 -6.57 -7.63
N THR A 148 -2.53 -5.42 -8.15
CA THR A 148 -3.20 -4.38 -7.36
C THR A 148 -4.58 -4.90 -6.91
N LEU A 149 -4.78 -5.08 -5.61
CA LEU A 149 -6.07 -5.47 -5.02
C LEU A 149 -6.92 -4.26 -4.67
N ALA A 150 -6.27 -3.19 -4.20
CA ALA A 150 -6.91 -1.92 -3.90
C ALA A 150 -5.89 -0.78 -4.05
N THR A 151 -6.36 0.37 -4.48
CA THR A 151 -5.56 1.59 -4.59
C THR A 151 -6.40 2.78 -4.14
N ILE A 152 -5.87 3.82 -3.52
CA ILE A 152 -6.59 5.08 -3.30
C ILE A 152 -5.57 6.22 -3.14
N SER A 153 -5.83 7.39 -3.74
CA SER A 153 -5.00 8.57 -3.47
C SER A 153 -5.28 9.14 -2.08
N PHE A 154 -4.29 9.82 -1.48
CA PHE A 154 -4.52 10.55 -0.22
C PHE A 154 -5.62 11.60 -0.37
N GLN A 155 -5.68 12.26 -1.53
CA GLN A 155 -6.70 13.23 -1.89
C GLN A 155 -8.11 12.63 -1.76
N ASN A 156 -8.38 11.53 -2.48
CA ASN A 156 -9.71 10.91 -2.45
C ASN A 156 -10.01 10.22 -1.12
N LEU A 157 -9.00 9.67 -0.42
CA LEU A 157 -9.18 9.13 0.92
C LEU A 157 -9.70 10.20 1.90
N PHE A 158 -9.05 11.37 1.95
CA PHE A 158 -9.44 12.43 2.87
C PHE A 158 -10.75 13.12 2.48
N ARG A 159 -11.13 13.10 1.19
CA ARG A 159 -12.45 13.56 0.72
C ARG A 159 -13.62 12.69 1.22
N LEU A 160 -13.36 11.47 1.71
CA LEU A 160 -14.40 10.62 2.30
C LEU A 160 -14.88 11.11 3.68
N TYR A 161 -14.09 11.95 4.37
CA TYR A 161 -14.44 12.43 5.70
C TYR A 161 -15.52 13.50 5.61
N LYS A 162 -16.59 13.35 6.39
CA LYS A 162 -17.68 14.34 6.49
C LYS A 162 -17.19 15.73 6.95
N LYS A 163 -16.15 15.74 7.78
CA LYS A 163 -15.51 16.96 8.28
C LYS A 163 -14.00 16.77 8.22
N LEU A 164 -13.33 17.65 7.49
CA LEU A 164 -11.88 17.67 7.36
C LEU A 164 -11.35 18.99 7.91
N SER A 165 -10.28 18.93 8.70
CA SER A 165 -9.58 20.09 9.26
C SER A 165 -8.13 19.71 9.48
N GLY A 166 -7.21 20.67 9.37
CA GLY A 166 -5.79 20.45 9.60
C GLY A 166 -5.13 21.65 10.25
N MET A 167 -3.96 21.42 10.85
CA MET A 167 -3.12 22.45 11.43
C MET A 167 -1.67 22.28 10.94
N THR A 168 -1.02 23.39 10.62
CA THR A 168 0.40 23.42 10.27
C THR A 168 0.90 24.86 10.35
N GLY A 169 2.18 25.05 10.65
CA GLY A 169 2.80 26.38 10.66
C GLY A 169 3.06 26.96 9.26
N THR A 170 2.79 26.21 8.19
CA THR A 170 3.21 26.59 6.83
C THR A 170 2.18 26.20 5.75
N ALA A 171 0.90 26.52 5.94
CA ALA A 171 -0.15 26.18 4.96
C ALA A 171 -0.38 27.25 3.88
N ASP A 172 -0.05 28.52 4.16
CA ASP A 172 -0.48 29.68 3.39
C ASP A 172 -0.05 29.63 1.91
N THR A 173 1.15 29.10 1.63
CA THR A 173 1.66 28.97 0.26
C THR A 173 0.81 28.04 -0.61
N GLU A 174 0.17 27.04 0.00
CA GLU A 174 -0.63 26.01 -0.69
C GLU A 174 -2.13 26.26 -0.57
N ALA A 175 -2.56 27.44 -0.11
CA ALA A 175 -3.97 27.74 0.15
C ALA A 175 -4.89 27.49 -1.06
N GLY A 176 -4.41 27.83 -2.26
CA GLY A 176 -5.14 27.56 -3.51
C GLY A 176 -5.32 26.06 -3.79
N GLU A 177 -4.31 25.24 -3.51
CA GLU A 177 -4.38 23.78 -3.65
C GLU A 177 -5.32 23.17 -2.60
N PHE A 178 -5.23 23.62 -1.35
CA PHE A 178 -6.14 23.17 -0.28
C PHE A 178 -7.60 23.46 -0.59
N HIS A 179 -7.91 24.66 -1.09
CA HIS A 179 -9.27 25.03 -1.44
C HIS A 179 -9.77 24.23 -2.65
N SER A 180 -8.97 24.14 -3.73
CA SER A 180 -9.39 23.47 -4.97
C SER A 180 -9.56 21.95 -4.84
N ILE A 181 -8.73 21.27 -4.04
CA ILE A 181 -8.78 19.80 -3.90
C ILE A 181 -9.68 19.36 -2.74
N TYR A 182 -9.59 20.05 -1.60
CA TYR A 182 -10.21 19.62 -0.35
C TYR A 182 -11.33 20.53 0.16
N ASN A 183 -11.60 21.65 -0.54
CA ASN A 183 -12.49 22.71 -0.06
C ASN A 183 -12.11 23.19 1.35
N LEU A 184 -10.80 23.32 1.60
CA LEU A 184 -10.24 23.78 2.86
C LEU A 184 -9.70 25.20 2.72
N ASP A 185 -10.27 26.12 3.49
CA ASP A 185 -9.74 27.47 3.62
C ASP A 185 -8.58 27.50 4.61
N VAL A 186 -7.53 28.27 4.26
CA VAL A 186 -6.37 28.47 5.13
C VAL A 186 -6.52 29.79 5.87
N VAL A 187 -6.51 29.73 7.20
CA VAL A 187 -6.55 30.91 8.07
C VAL A 187 -5.21 31.03 8.80
N VAL A 188 -4.52 32.14 8.58
CA VAL A 188 -3.26 32.44 9.29
C VAL A 188 -3.58 32.97 10.68
N ILE A 189 -3.33 32.15 11.70
CA ILE A 189 -3.51 32.53 13.10
C ILE A 189 -2.32 33.38 13.56
N PRO A 190 -2.55 34.57 14.15
CA PRO A 190 -1.47 35.39 14.72
C PRO A 190 -0.67 34.63 15.78
N THR A 191 0.64 34.85 15.81
CA THR A 191 1.49 34.24 16.84
C THR A 191 1.19 34.83 18.21
N HIS A 192 1.30 34.01 19.26
CA HIS A 192 1.09 34.44 20.65
C HIS A 192 2.06 35.57 21.07
N ARG A 193 3.30 35.55 20.55
CA ARG A 193 4.31 36.59 20.72
C ARG A 193 4.92 36.99 19.37
N PRO A 194 5.40 38.24 19.22
CA PRO A 194 6.07 38.67 18.01
C PRO A 194 7.32 37.82 17.72
N ILE A 195 7.55 37.51 16.45
CA ILE A 195 8.73 36.74 16.03
C ILE A 195 9.97 37.63 16.13
N ALA A 196 10.97 37.20 16.91
CA ALA A 196 12.27 37.89 17.07
C ALA A 196 13.42 37.20 16.31
N ARG A 197 13.12 36.17 15.51
CA ARG A 197 14.10 35.44 14.70
C ARG A 197 14.63 36.33 13.57
N ILE A 198 15.95 36.27 13.34
CA ILE A 198 16.62 36.93 12.22
C ILE A 198 16.92 35.89 11.15
N ASP A 199 16.25 36.01 10.01
CA ASP A 199 16.50 35.17 8.83
C ASP A 199 17.53 35.89 7.94
N GLN A 200 18.75 35.35 7.87
CA GLN A 200 19.87 35.93 7.10
C GLN A 200 19.82 35.47 5.63
N GLU A 201 20.43 36.28 4.76
CA GLU A 201 20.59 35.95 3.33
C GLU A 201 21.40 34.67 3.13
N ASP A 202 21.14 33.98 2.01
CA ASP A 202 21.81 32.73 1.65
C ASP A 202 23.28 32.99 1.25
N LEU A 203 24.19 32.13 1.70
CA LEU A 203 25.60 32.14 1.27
C LEU A 203 25.82 31.09 0.19
N ILE A 204 26.36 31.51 -0.96
CA ILE A 204 26.49 30.64 -2.13
C ILE A 204 27.95 30.45 -2.49
N TYR A 205 28.38 29.19 -2.52
CA TYR A 205 29.74 28.75 -2.79
C TYR A 205 29.85 28.13 -4.17
N LYS A 206 31.06 28.17 -4.73
CA LYS A 206 31.34 27.56 -6.03
C LYS A 206 31.31 26.02 -5.97
N THR A 207 31.88 25.45 -4.90
CA THR A 207 31.98 24.00 -4.71
C THR A 207 31.30 23.56 -3.43
N GLU A 208 30.82 22.31 -3.40
CA GLU A 208 30.23 21.70 -2.21
C GLU A 208 31.28 21.60 -1.08
N ARG A 209 32.55 21.34 -1.43
CA ARG A 209 33.64 21.27 -0.45
C ARG A 209 33.88 22.59 0.29
N ALA A 210 33.84 23.73 -0.41
CA ALA A 210 33.98 25.05 0.20
C ALA A 210 32.77 25.35 1.12
N LYS A 211 31.56 25.04 0.65
CA LYS A 211 30.31 25.14 1.42
C LYS A 211 30.40 24.41 2.76
N PHE A 212 30.77 23.12 2.76
CA PHE A 212 30.87 22.32 3.99
C PHE A 212 31.96 22.80 4.96
N ARG A 213 33.06 23.38 4.44
CA ARG A 213 34.09 23.98 5.30
C ARG A 213 33.54 25.21 6.03
N ALA A 214 32.89 26.11 5.30
CA ALA A 214 32.27 27.30 5.88
C ALA A 214 31.18 26.96 6.91
N ILE A 215 30.33 25.96 6.61
CA ILE A 215 29.34 25.44 7.57
C ILE A 215 30.02 24.93 8.84
N ALA A 216 31.08 24.13 8.71
CA ALA A 216 31.80 23.59 9.86
C ALA A 216 32.45 24.70 10.70
N GLU A 217 33.04 25.72 10.07
CA GLU A 217 33.60 26.88 10.76
C GLU A 217 32.54 27.64 11.56
N GLU A 218 31.37 27.92 10.98
CA GLU A 218 30.27 28.59 11.69
C GLU A 218 29.74 27.75 12.87
N ILE A 219 29.64 26.43 12.72
CA ILE A 219 29.24 25.52 13.80
C ILE A 219 30.25 25.58 14.94
N ILE A 220 31.55 25.53 14.62
CA ILE A 220 32.63 25.60 15.62
C ILE A 220 32.60 26.92 16.38
N GLU A 221 32.42 28.05 15.69
CA GLU A 221 32.32 29.36 16.32
C GLU A 221 31.09 29.48 17.23
N SER A 222 29.93 29.04 16.74
CA SER A 222 28.68 29.05 17.50
C SER A 222 28.79 28.17 18.76
N HIS A 223 29.37 26.97 18.61
CA HIS A 223 29.61 26.03 19.71
C HIS A 223 30.54 26.64 20.78
N LYS A 224 31.62 27.33 20.37
CA LYS A 224 32.55 28.01 21.31
C LYS A 224 31.89 29.08 22.16
N VAL A 225 30.92 29.80 21.60
CA VAL A 225 30.15 30.84 22.32
C VAL A 225 28.98 30.22 23.13
N GLY A 226 28.76 28.91 23.03
CA GLY A 226 27.70 28.19 23.72
C GLY A 226 26.32 28.33 23.06
N GLN A 227 26.26 28.79 21.81
CA GLN A 227 25.03 28.89 21.04
C GLN A 227 24.63 27.50 20.50
N PRO A 228 23.40 27.01 20.73
CA PRO A 228 22.94 25.76 20.17
C PRO A 228 22.74 25.87 18.65
N VAL A 229 23.09 24.81 17.93
CA VAL A 229 23.01 24.75 16.46
C VAL A 229 22.23 23.53 16.00
N LEU A 230 21.23 23.76 15.15
CA LEU A 230 20.55 22.72 14.38
C LEU A 230 20.93 22.86 12.90
N VAL A 231 21.53 21.81 12.36
CA VAL A 231 21.91 21.74 10.95
C VAL A 231 20.93 20.83 10.21
N GLY A 232 20.27 21.34 9.17
CA GLY A 232 19.40 20.57 8.30
C GLY A 232 20.09 20.20 6.99
N THR A 233 20.21 18.90 6.71
CA THR A 233 20.75 18.36 5.45
C THR A 233 19.64 17.70 4.63
N THR A 234 19.89 17.40 3.36
CA THR A 234 18.93 16.74 2.45
C THR A 234 19.10 15.22 2.38
N SER A 235 20.28 14.70 2.74
CA SER A 235 20.60 13.27 2.65
C SER A 235 21.44 12.77 3.83
N VAL A 236 21.33 11.47 4.12
CA VAL A 236 22.10 10.81 5.19
C VAL A 236 23.60 10.89 4.90
N GLU A 237 24.00 10.75 3.62
CA GLU A 237 25.40 10.86 3.21
C GLU A 237 25.99 12.23 3.57
N LYS A 238 25.23 13.32 3.34
CA LYS A 238 25.66 14.68 3.67
C LYS A 238 25.74 14.91 5.18
N SER A 239 24.80 14.34 5.93
CA SER A 239 24.87 14.32 7.41
C SER A 239 26.13 13.62 7.91
N ASP A 240 26.44 12.44 7.36
CA ASP A 240 27.63 11.67 7.73
C ASP A 240 28.92 12.40 7.32
N ALA A 241 28.93 13.04 6.15
CA ALA A 241 30.06 13.84 5.68
C ALA A 241 30.36 15.01 6.63
N LEU A 242 29.33 15.77 7.03
CA LEU A 242 29.46 16.86 8.00
C LEU A 242 29.88 16.34 9.38
N SER A 243 29.29 15.24 9.82
CA SER A 243 29.63 14.59 11.10
C SER A 243 31.13 14.27 11.16
N ARG A 244 31.72 13.66 10.13
CA ARG A 244 33.17 13.39 10.06
C ARG A 244 34.04 14.65 10.09
N ILE A 245 33.54 15.79 9.64
CA ILE A 245 34.26 17.07 9.71
C ILE A 245 34.22 17.59 11.16
N LEU A 246 33.05 17.54 11.80
CA LEU A 246 32.87 17.96 13.19
C LEU A 246 33.62 17.07 14.19
N GLU A 247 33.66 15.75 13.97
CA GLU A 247 34.48 14.82 14.77
C GLU A 247 35.96 15.18 14.72
N ARG A 248 36.49 15.50 13.53
CA ARG A 248 37.87 15.95 13.35
C ARG A 248 38.16 17.29 14.02
N ALA A 249 37.15 18.15 14.13
CA ALA A 249 37.23 19.42 14.84
C ALA A 249 37.03 19.28 16.37
N GLY A 250 36.70 18.09 16.86
CA GLY A 250 36.46 17.83 18.29
C GLY A 250 35.16 18.42 18.82
N VAL A 251 34.15 18.66 17.97
CA VAL A 251 32.85 19.20 18.36
C VAL A 251 31.87 18.06 18.66
N PRO A 252 31.37 17.92 19.91
CA PRO A 252 30.33 16.94 20.23
C PRO A 252 29.04 17.27 19.47
N HIS A 253 28.47 16.28 18.79
CA HIS A 253 27.24 16.46 18.02
C HIS A 253 26.43 15.16 17.94
N HIS A 254 25.15 15.30 17.60
CA HIS A 254 24.25 14.18 17.34
C HIS A 254 23.74 14.21 15.90
N VAL A 255 23.62 13.03 15.28
CA VAL A 255 23.07 12.87 13.92
C VAL A 255 21.72 12.16 13.99
N LEU A 256 20.70 12.76 13.37
CA LEU A 256 19.34 12.25 13.31
C LEU A 256 19.02 11.81 11.88
N ASN A 257 18.64 10.54 11.72
CA ASN A 257 18.48 9.91 10.41
C ASN A 257 17.06 9.37 10.15
N ALA A 258 16.06 9.79 10.94
CA ALA A 258 14.66 9.39 10.86
C ALA A 258 14.42 7.87 11.00
N LYS A 259 15.27 7.17 11.77
CA LYS A 259 15.19 5.71 11.98
C LYS A 259 14.65 5.33 13.35
N GLN A 260 14.96 6.09 14.39
CA GLN A 260 14.60 5.79 15.78
C GLN A 260 13.82 6.95 16.38
N HIS A 261 12.51 6.99 16.15
CA HIS A 261 11.68 8.15 16.48
C HIS A 261 11.75 8.58 17.96
N GLU A 262 11.72 7.64 18.90
CA GLU A 262 11.76 7.94 20.35
C GLU A 262 13.10 8.53 20.78
N ARG A 263 14.22 7.90 20.39
CA ARG A 263 15.56 8.38 20.70
C ARG A 263 15.84 9.73 20.03
N GLU A 264 15.40 9.90 18.79
CA GLU A 264 15.55 11.17 18.07
C GLU A 264 14.73 12.29 18.71
N ALA A 265 13.51 12.00 19.18
CA ALA A 265 12.69 12.96 19.91
C ALA A 265 13.41 13.43 21.20
N TYR A 266 14.02 12.51 21.95
CA TYR A 266 14.81 12.87 23.13
C TYR A 266 15.98 13.82 22.77
N ILE A 267 16.76 13.48 21.74
CA ILE A 267 17.89 14.30 21.30
C ILE A 267 17.41 15.70 20.86
N VAL A 268 16.32 15.78 20.11
CA VAL A 268 15.75 17.07 19.67
C VAL A 268 15.24 17.90 20.85
N ALA A 269 14.61 17.28 21.84
CA ALA A 269 14.15 17.97 23.04
C ALA A 269 15.31 18.62 23.83
N GLN A 270 16.53 18.09 23.70
CA GLN A 270 17.75 18.62 24.33
C GLN A 270 18.61 19.47 23.38
N ALA A 271 18.26 19.57 22.10
CA ALA A 271 19.02 20.32 21.10
C ALA A 271 19.10 21.83 21.37
N GLY A 272 18.25 22.36 22.26
CA GLY A 272 18.25 23.76 22.67
C GLY A 272 19.15 24.07 23.88
N THR A 273 19.93 23.11 24.37
CA THR A 273 20.87 23.32 25.49
C THR A 273 22.17 24.00 25.05
N SER A 274 22.84 24.70 25.96
CA SER A 274 24.03 25.49 25.63
C SER A 274 25.14 24.63 25.01
N GLY A 275 25.61 25.03 23.83
CA GLY A 275 26.64 24.34 23.07
C GLY A 275 26.17 23.05 22.36
N ALA A 276 24.89 22.68 22.40
CA ALA A 276 24.40 21.51 21.69
C ALA A 276 24.50 21.68 20.17
N VAL A 277 24.98 20.66 19.47
CA VAL A 277 25.03 20.61 18.00
C VAL A 277 24.28 19.37 17.52
N THR A 278 23.25 19.59 16.70
CA THR A 278 22.39 18.53 16.18
C THR A 278 22.33 18.63 14.66
N VAL A 279 22.68 17.55 13.97
CA VAL A 279 22.58 17.40 12.52
C VAL A 279 21.36 16.55 12.21
N ALA A 280 20.39 17.10 11.50
CA ALA A 280 19.14 16.45 11.15
C ALA A 280 19.05 16.23 9.65
N THR A 281 18.89 14.97 9.24
CA THR A 281 18.62 14.61 7.85
C THR A 281 17.17 14.91 7.49
N ASN A 282 16.96 15.69 6.43
CA ASN A 282 15.68 16.27 5.99
C ASN A 282 14.95 17.01 7.11
N MET A 283 13.99 16.33 7.74
CA MET A 283 13.20 16.85 8.86
C MET A 283 13.17 15.85 10.03
N ALA A 284 14.24 15.09 10.24
CA ALA A 284 14.33 14.19 11.39
C ALA A 284 14.05 14.92 12.72
N GLY A 285 13.35 14.24 13.64
CA GLY A 285 12.82 14.86 14.85
C GLY A 285 11.67 15.86 14.60
N ARG A 286 10.83 15.60 13.59
CA ARG A 286 9.55 16.28 13.39
C ARG A 286 8.56 15.94 14.49
N GLY A 287 7.85 16.96 14.99
CA GLY A 287 6.84 16.80 16.05
C GLY A 287 7.37 17.06 17.47
N THR A 288 8.68 17.09 17.69
CA THR A 288 9.27 17.45 18.98
C THR A 288 9.72 18.91 19.01
N ASP A 289 9.37 19.60 20.09
CA ASP A 289 9.71 21.00 20.26
C ASP A 289 11.11 21.20 20.84
N ILE A 290 11.90 22.07 20.20
CA ILE A 290 13.21 22.49 20.70
C ILE A 290 12.98 23.66 21.66
N VAL A 291 13.17 23.42 22.94
CA VAL A 291 13.05 24.43 24.01
C VAL A 291 14.45 24.91 24.37
N LEU A 292 14.66 26.23 24.43
CA LEU A 292 15.95 26.81 24.83
C LEU A 292 16.23 26.48 26.29
N GLY A 293 17.41 25.93 26.58
CA GLY A 293 17.78 25.40 27.91
C GLY A 293 17.40 23.93 28.15
N GLY A 294 16.79 23.26 27.15
CA GLY A 294 16.36 21.86 27.22
C GLY A 294 14.96 21.68 27.82
N ASN A 295 14.38 20.49 27.61
CA ASN A 295 13.06 20.14 28.12
C ASN A 295 13.17 19.37 29.47
N PRO A 296 12.69 19.95 30.60
CA PRO A 296 12.76 19.31 31.92
C PRO A 296 11.98 17.99 32.02
N GLU A 297 10.83 17.90 31.35
CA GLU A 297 9.98 16.70 31.37
C GLU A 297 10.70 15.52 30.70
N MET A 298 11.33 15.76 29.55
CA MET A 298 12.05 14.72 28.83
C MET A 298 13.32 14.28 29.56
N LEU A 299 14.00 15.18 30.28
CA LEU A 299 15.13 14.84 31.15
C LEU A 299 14.69 13.96 32.32
N ALA A 300 13.61 14.34 33.00
CA ALA A 300 13.02 13.56 34.08
C ALA A 300 12.57 12.18 33.59
N ARG A 301 11.87 12.13 32.45
CA ARG A 301 11.40 10.86 31.84
C ARG A 301 12.56 9.92 31.53
N HIS A 302 13.68 10.44 31.01
CA HIS A 302 14.87 9.61 30.75
C HIS A 302 15.52 9.08 32.03
N GLU A 303 15.67 9.90 33.08
CA GLU A 303 16.18 9.44 34.38
C GLU A 303 15.29 8.33 34.96
N VAL A 304 13.96 8.52 34.92
CA VAL A 304 13.03 7.51 35.44
C VAL A 304 13.13 6.22 34.63
N LEU A 305 13.17 6.29 33.29
CA LEU A 305 13.27 5.12 32.43
C LEU A 305 14.59 4.35 32.62
N GLU A 306 15.71 5.05 32.78
CA GLU A 306 17.02 4.41 33.04
C GLU A 306 17.08 3.68 34.40
N ASN A 307 16.31 4.15 35.38
CA ASN A 307 16.30 3.62 36.74
C ASN A 307 15.03 2.81 37.09
N ALA A 308 14.13 2.59 36.12
CA ALA A 308 12.85 1.92 36.35
C ALA A 308 13.02 0.40 36.53
N SER A 309 12.25 -0.18 37.45
CA SER A 309 12.10 -1.64 37.54
C SER A 309 11.17 -2.17 36.44
N GLU A 310 11.26 -3.47 36.11
CA GLU A 310 10.33 -4.11 35.16
C GLU A 310 8.85 -3.97 35.60
N GLU A 311 8.59 -3.92 36.90
CA GLU A 311 7.25 -3.68 37.45
C GLU A 311 6.75 -2.26 37.13
N LEU A 312 7.62 -1.25 37.19
CA LEU A 312 7.27 0.14 36.90
C LEU A 312 7.09 0.40 35.40
N LEU A 313 7.85 -0.29 34.54
CA LEU A 313 7.71 -0.17 33.08
C LEU A 313 6.39 -0.74 32.55
N ASN A 314 5.81 -1.71 33.25
CA ASN A 314 4.54 -2.33 32.88
C ASN A 314 3.31 -1.57 33.43
N ASP A 315 3.50 -0.62 34.33
CA ASP A 315 2.45 0.23 34.89
C ASP A 315 2.61 1.68 34.39
N VAL A 316 1.83 2.03 33.36
CA VAL A 316 1.88 3.35 32.71
C VAL A 316 1.51 4.49 33.67
N GLU A 317 0.56 4.27 34.59
CA GLU A 317 0.13 5.31 35.53
C GLU A 317 1.19 5.57 36.60
N ALA A 318 1.79 4.50 37.14
CA ALA A 318 2.87 4.61 38.10
C ALA A 318 4.15 5.22 37.47
N LEU A 319 4.46 4.87 36.22
CA LEU A 319 5.59 5.44 35.48
C LEU A 319 5.41 6.95 35.30
N GLU A 320 4.25 7.40 34.81
CA GLU A 320 3.97 8.82 34.62
C GLU A 320 4.00 9.59 35.95
N ALA A 321 3.48 9.02 37.04
CA ALA A 321 3.57 9.64 38.37
C ALA A 321 5.03 9.84 38.83
N ALA A 322 5.90 8.84 38.61
CA ALA A 322 7.32 8.94 38.93
C ALA A 322 8.03 10.00 38.08
N VAL A 323 7.68 10.12 36.79
CA VAL A 323 8.18 11.18 35.92
C VAL A 323 7.81 12.55 36.46
N GLN A 324 6.53 12.77 36.82
CA GLN A 324 6.05 14.05 37.36
C GLN A 324 6.78 14.46 38.66
N GLU A 325 7.10 13.50 39.54
CA GLU A 325 7.87 13.78 40.76
C GLU A 325 9.32 14.20 40.48
N ALA A 326 9.90 13.72 39.38
CA ALA A 326 11.28 14.05 38.99
C ALA A 326 11.41 15.40 38.26
N ILE A 327 10.35 15.92 37.60
CA ILE A 327 10.39 17.17 36.83
C ILE A 327 11.00 18.36 37.60
N PRO A 328 10.58 18.65 38.86
CA PRO A 328 11.07 19.83 39.59
C PRO A 328 12.59 19.90 39.72
N ARG A 329 13.29 18.75 39.73
CA ARG A 329 14.77 18.68 39.84
C ARG A 329 15.48 19.33 38.65
N TYR A 330 14.85 19.34 37.48
CA TYR A 330 15.44 19.81 36.23
C TYR A 330 15.02 21.21 35.83
N ILE A 331 13.94 21.74 36.42
CA ILE A 331 13.40 23.06 36.07
C ILE A 331 14.46 24.16 36.25
N ASP A 332 15.13 24.20 37.40
CA ASP A 332 16.09 25.26 37.70
C ASP A 332 17.34 25.17 36.82
N ARG A 333 17.82 23.94 36.56
CA ARG A 333 18.93 23.69 35.63
C ARG A 333 18.60 24.18 34.22
N CYS A 334 17.41 23.84 33.70
CA CYS A 334 16.98 24.26 32.37
C CYS A 334 16.79 25.78 32.29
N LYS A 335 16.25 26.42 33.32
CA LYS A 335 16.12 27.89 33.37
C LYS A 335 17.47 28.60 33.38
N GLU A 336 18.44 28.06 34.08
CA GLU A 336 19.78 28.64 34.14
C GLU A 336 20.51 28.51 32.79
N ASP A 337 20.36 27.36 32.13
CA ASP A 337 20.89 27.13 30.79
C ASP A 337 20.17 27.99 29.73
N GLN A 338 18.85 28.13 29.85
CA GLN A 338 18.05 29.01 28.99
C GLN A 338 18.59 30.44 28.97
N LYS A 339 18.99 31.00 30.13
CA LYS A 339 19.58 32.34 30.20
C LYS A 339 20.88 32.45 29.40
N LYS A 340 21.72 31.41 29.43
CA LYS A 340 22.97 31.36 28.64
C LYS A 340 22.68 31.34 27.15
N VAL A 341 21.72 30.50 26.74
CA VAL A 341 21.32 30.36 25.34
C VAL A 341 20.69 31.64 24.80
N LEU A 342 19.84 32.31 25.59
CA LEU A 342 19.26 33.61 25.23
C LEU A 342 20.34 34.69 25.07
N ALA A 343 21.33 34.74 25.97
CA ALA A 343 22.46 35.66 25.86
C ALA A 343 23.37 35.36 24.65
N ALA A 344 23.47 34.09 24.24
CA ALA A 344 24.21 33.66 23.05
C ALA A 344 23.45 33.89 21.72
N GLY A 345 22.25 34.51 21.76
CA GLY A 345 21.46 34.83 20.56
C GLY A 345 20.41 33.78 20.17
N GLY A 346 20.11 32.82 21.05
CA GLY A 346 19.11 31.77 20.84
C GLY A 346 19.56 30.67 19.88
N LEU A 347 18.62 29.86 19.39
CA LEU A 347 18.92 28.74 18.50
C LEU A 347 19.35 29.22 17.11
N ARG A 348 20.48 28.69 16.62
CA ARG A 348 20.96 28.88 15.25
C ARG A 348 20.51 27.72 14.36
N ILE A 349 19.92 28.05 13.23
CA ILE A 349 19.52 27.10 12.18
C ILE A 349 20.44 27.27 10.98
N ILE A 350 21.05 26.17 10.55
CA ILE A 350 21.88 26.11 9.35
C ILE A 350 21.23 25.16 8.36
N GLY A 351 20.74 25.67 7.24
CA GLY A 351 20.34 24.84 6.11
C GLY A 351 21.54 24.58 5.22
N THR A 352 21.91 23.32 4.97
CA THR A 352 23.07 23.01 4.13
C THR A 352 22.76 23.04 2.63
N GLU A 353 21.45 23.06 2.29
CA GLU A 353 20.87 23.10 0.93
C GLU A 353 19.44 23.64 0.99
N ARG A 354 18.91 24.04 -0.16
CA ARG A 354 17.47 24.31 -0.34
C ARG A 354 16.73 23.01 -0.64
N HIS A 355 15.57 22.82 -0.01
CA HIS A 355 14.67 21.71 -0.33
C HIS A 355 13.88 21.98 -1.62
N GLU A 356 13.17 20.94 -2.09
CA GLU A 356 12.27 21.02 -3.25
C GLU A 356 11.15 22.05 -3.10
N SER A 357 10.82 22.46 -1.87
CA SER A 357 9.82 23.51 -1.60
C SER A 357 10.29 24.50 -0.54
N ARG A 358 9.93 25.76 -0.74
CA ARG A 358 10.15 26.86 0.21
C ARG A 358 9.46 26.59 1.54
N ARG A 359 8.34 25.87 1.51
CA ARG A 359 7.60 25.46 2.70
C ARG A 359 8.46 24.63 3.66
N ILE A 360 9.20 23.64 3.15
CA ILE A 360 10.05 22.77 3.97
C ILE A 360 11.22 23.58 4.56
N ASP A 361 11.83 24.47 3.77
CA ASP A 361 12.87 25.37 4.28
C ASP A 361 12.35 26.25 5.43
N ASN A 362 11.14 26.79 5.29
CA ASN A 362 10.52 27.61 6.33
C ASN A 362 10.17 26.80 7.58
N GLN A 363 9.88 25.50 7.46
CA GLN A 363 9.70 24.61 8.62
C GLN A 363 11.03 24.44 9.37
N LEU A 364 12.15 24.32 8.66
CA LEU A 364 13.48 24.27 9.27
C LEU A 364 13.80 25.60 9.99
N ARG A 365 13.59 26.76 9.34
CA ARG A 365 13.74 28.08 9.98
C ARG A 365 12.84 28.22 11.22
N GLY A 366 11.60 27.74 11.11
CA GLY A 366 10.58 27.74 12.17
C GLY A 366 10.91 26.91 13.41
N ARG A 367 12.00 26.13 13.38
CA ARG A 367 12.54 25.48 14.59
C ARG A 367 13.14 26.49 15.57
N ALA A 368 13.62 27.64 15.09
CA ALA A 368 14.12 28.74 15.92
C ALA A 368 13.10 29.87 16.10
N GLY A 369 13.29 30.65 17.15
CA GLY A 369 12.52 31.86 17.47
C GLY A 369 11.07 31.62 17.89
N ARG A 370 10.84 30.52 18.62
CA ARG A 370 9.52 30.13 19.12
C ARG A 370 9.13 30.99 20.32
N GLN A 371 7.83 31.27 20.46
CA GLN A 371 7.31 32.09 21.57
C GLN A 371 8.04 33.45 21.74
N GLY A 372 8.51 34.04 20.63
CA GLY A 372 9.24 35.30 20.62
C GLY A 372 10.69 35.22 21.09
N ASP A 373 11.24 34.02 21.24
CA ASP A 373 12.66 33.82 21.53
C ASP A 373 13.54 34.41 20.41
N PRO A 374 14.77 34.87 20.73
CA PRO A 374 15.76 35.18 19.72
C PRO A 374 16.17 33.90 18.98
N GLY A 375 16.62 34.06 17.75
CA GLY A 375 17.15 32.97 16.95
C GLY A 375 17.66 33.48 15.63
N ILE A 376 18.51 32.68 14.99
CA ILE A 376 19.14 33.03 13.71
C ILE A 376 18.94 31.88 12.75
N SER A 377 18.59 32.16 11.49
CA SER A 377 18.61 31.15 10.44
C SER A 377 19.43 31.62 9.25
N ARG A 378 20.17 30.69 8.63
CA ARG A 378 20.94 30.93 7.40
C ARG A 378 21.01 29.67 6.57
N PHE A 379 20.98 29.82 5.24
CA PHE A 379 21.21 28.72 4.31
C PHE A 379 22.54 28.88 3.60
N TYR A 380 23.21 27.76 3.38
CA TYR A 380 24.46 27.62 2.67
C TYR A 380 24.19 26.79 1.42
N LEU A 381 24.56 27.29 0.25
CA LEU A 381 24.29 26.64 -1.03
C LEU A 381 25.58 26.50 -1.82
N SER A 382 25.61 25.56 -2.74
CA SER A 382 26.65 25.47 -3.77
C SER A 382 26.06 25.34 -5.16
N LEU A 383 26.85 25.72 -6.17
CA LEU A 383 26.49 25.49 -7.58
C LEU A 383 26.44 23.99 -7.95
N GLU A 384 27.09 23.14 -7.15
CA GLU A 384 27.10 21.68 -7.32
C GLU A 384 25.90 20.99 -6.64
N ASP A 385 25.10 21.73 -5.88
CA ASP A 385 23.92 21.20 -5.21
C ASP A 385 22.87 20.74 -6.22
N GLU A 386 22.08 19.73 -5.84
CA GLU A 386 21.11 19.07 -6.73
C GLU A 386 20.12 20.05 -7.37
N LEU A 387 19.53 20.93 -6.56
CA LEU A 387 18.59 21.95 -7.04
C LEU A 387 19.23 22.87 -8.10
N MET A 388 20.49 23.27 -7.88
CA MET A 388 21.22 24.15 -8.79
C MET A 388 21.60 23.42 -10.08
N ARG A 389 22.06 22.18 -9.99
CA ARG A 389 22.35 21.34 -11.16
C ARG A 389 21.14 21.14 -12.07
N ILE A 390 19.97 20.89 -11.49
CA ILE A 390 18.76 20.56 -12.27
C ILE A 390 18.20 21.79 -12.98
N PHE A 391 18.24 22.98 -12.36
CA PHE A 391 17.49 24.16 -12.83
C PHE A 391 18.35 25.39 -13.18
N ALA A 392 19.55 25.49 -12.65
CA ALA A 392 20.54 26.53 -12.95
C ALA A 392 21.72 25.90 -13.73
N GLY A 393 21.42 25.37 -14.92
CA GLY A 393 22.36 24.56 -15.71
C GLY A 393 23.69 25.23 -16.13
N ASP A 394 24.40 24.58 -17.05
CA ASP A 394 25.76 24.91 -17.55
C ASP A 394 26.03 26.39 -17.82
N ARG A 395 25.00 27.17 -18.17
CA ARG A 395 25.08 28.60 -18.48
C ARG A 395 25.38 29.47 -17.26
N ALA A 396 24.80 29.16 -16.10
CA ALA A 396 25.06 29.87 -14.85
C ALA A 396 26.45 29.53 -14.33
N GLN A 397 26.82 28.25 -14.37
CA GLN A 397 28.14 27.75 -13.98
C GLN A 397 29.25 28.29 -14.91
N ALA A 398 29.02 28.36 -16.23
CA ALA A 398 29.97 28.92 -17.19
C ALA A 398 30.14 30.44 -17.06
N MET A 399 29.07 31.17 -16.76
CA MET A 399 29.13 32.61 -16.50
C MET A 399 29.94 32.90 -15.22
N MET A 400 29.67 32.17 -14.14
CA MET A 400 30.37 32.34 -12.86
C MET A 400 31.85 31.88 -12.92
N SER A 401 32.15 30.84 -13.70
CA SER A 401 33.53 30.41 -13.94
C SER A 401 34.34 31.44 -14.73
N ARG A 402 33.70 32.18 -15.65
CA ARG A 402 34.34 33.29 -16.39
C ARG A 402 34.56 34.55 -15.55
N LEU A 403 33.79 34.73 -14.47
CA LEU A 403 33.91 35.84 -13.53
C LEU A 403 35.11 35.72 -12.58
N GLY A 404 35.90 34.63 -12.65
CA GLY A 404 37.16 34.51 -11.90
C GLY A 404 36.98 34.34 -10.41
N MET A 405 35.93 33.63 -9.98
CA MET A 405 35.63 33.42 -8.56
C MET A 405 36.64 32.51 -7.86
N GLU A 406 37.11 32.96 -6.70
CA GLU A 406 37.83 32.14 -5.74
C GLU A 406 36.88 31.11 -5.10
N GLU A 407 37.39 29.92 -4.78
CA GLU A 407 36.55 28.79 -4.33
C GLU A 407 35.95 29.01 -2.94
N ASP A 408 36.64 29.74 -2.06
CA ASP A 408 36.29 29.89 -0.64
C ASP A 408 35.55 31.20 -0.32
N LEU A 409 35.33 32.10 -1.30
CA LEU A 409 34.59 33.35 -1.10
C LEU A 409 33.09 33.17 -1.43
N PRO A 410 32.17 33.43 -0.48
CA PRO A 410 30.74 33.35 -0.74
C PRO A 410 30.27 34.49 -1.65
N ILE A 411 29.31 34.20 -2.54
CA ILE A 411 28.55 35.24 -3.23
C ILE A 411 27.36 35.62 -2.35
N GLU A 412 27.32 36.88 -1.96
CA GLU A 412 26.09 37.54 -1.48
C GLU A 412 25.61 38.49 -2.57
N HIS A 413 24.68 38.05 -3.43
CA HIS A 413 24.09 38.96 -4.41
C HIS A 413 22.63 38.60 -4.71
N PRO A 414 21.71 39.59 -4.66
CA PRO A 414 20.26 39.38 -4.84
C PRO A 414 19.83 38.61 -6.11
N TRP A 415 20.58 38.68 -7.21
CA TRP A 415 20.27 37.96 -8.45
C TRP A 415 20.39 36.44 -8.30
N VAL A 416 21.35 35.95 -7.51
CA VAL A 416 21.55 34.51 -7.31
C VAL A 416 20.48 33.96 -6.38
N THR A 417 20.14 34.67 -5.30
CA THR A 417 19.00 34.35 -4.43
C THR A 417 17.72 34.22 -5.25
N LYS A 418 17.46 35.18 -6.15
CA LYS A 418 16.30 35.13 -7.06
C LYS A 418 16.35 33.97 -8.05
N ALA A 419 17.54 33.57 -8.51
CA ALA A 419 17.70 32.41 -9.38
C ALA A 419 17.36 31.10 -8.65
N VAL A 420 17.79 30.97 -7.39
CA VAL A 420 17.46 29.85 -6.49
C VAL A 420 15.96 29.80 -6.22
N GLU A 421 15.32 30.93 -5.89
CA GLU A 421 13.87 30.99 -5.69
C GLU A 421 13.09 30.58 -6.95
N ASN A 422 13.54 31.01 -8.14
CA ASN A 422 12.91 30.61 -9.40
C ASN A 422 13.09 29.10 -9.68
N ALA A 423 14.23 28.51 -9.29
CA ALA A 423 14.45 27.08 -9.39
C ALA A 423 13.50 26.31 -8.47
N GLN A 424 13.37 26.71 -7.20
CA GLN A 424 12.42 26.10 -6.26
C GLN A 424 10.98 26.19 -6.77
N ARG A 425 10.54 27.37 -7.25
CA ARG A 425 9.18 27.53 -7.80
C ARG A 425 8.91 26.56 -8.96
N LYS A 426 9.87 26.34 -9.85
CA LYS A 426 9.72 25.35 -10.95
C LYS A 426 9.59 23.92 -10.44
N VAL A 427 10.29 23.58 -9.35
CA VAL A 427 10.17 22.25 -8.72
C VAL A 427 8.79 22.11 -8.08
N GLU A 428 8.31 23.14 -7.40
CA GLU A 428 6.98 23.19 -6.79
C GLU A 428 5.88 23.06 -7.86
N GLU A 429 5.97 23.80 -8.96
CA GLU A 429 5.05 23.70 -10.11
C GLU A 429 5.07 22.29 -10.71
N ARG A 430 6.25 21.70 -10.93
CA ARG A 430 6.37 20.31 -11.41
C ARG A 430 5.73 19.31 -10.44
N ASN A 431 5.99 19.45 -9.14
CA ASN A 431 5.45 18.59 -8.11
C ASN A 431 3.91 18.74 -8.01
N PHE A 432 3.40 19.96 -8.15
CA PHE A 432 1.97 20.25 -8.24
C PHE A 432 1.34 19.56 -9.45
N ASP A 433 1.95 19.67 -10.63
CA ASP A 433 1.45 19.02 -11.85
C ASP A 433 1.42 17.49 -11.72
N ILE A 434 2.43 16.89 -11.07
CA ILE A 434 2.45 15.44 -10.80
C ILE A 434 1.25 15.05 -9.92
N ARG A 435 1.00 15.78 -8.82
CA ARG A 435 -0.14 15.51 -7.93
C ARG A 435 -1.48 15.72 -8.62
N LYS A 436 -1.60 16.80 -9.40
CA LYS A 436 -2.80 17.13 -10.16
C LYS A 436 -3.11 16.02 -11.17
N ASN A 437 -2.12 15.59 -11.94
CA ASN A 437 -2.29 14.48 -12.88
C ASN A 437 -2.69 13.19 -12.16
N LEU A 438 -2.03 12.84 -11.05
CA LEU A 438 -2.40 11.67 -10.24
C LEU A 438 -3.86 11.73 -9.76
N LEU A 439 -4.28 12.88 -9.21
CA LEU A 439 -5.65 13.08 -8.75
C LEU A 439 -6.66 12.94 -9.89
N GLU A 440 -6.39 13.51 -11.06
CA GLU A 440 -7.31 13.44 -12.19
C GLU A 440 -7.50 12.01 -12.72
N TYR A 441 -6.45 11.20 -12.78
CA TYR A 441 -6.57 9.77 -13.12
C TYR A 441 -7.28 8.98 -12.02
N ASP A 442 -6.97 9.26 -10.76
CA ASP A 442 -7.64 8.60 -9.63
C ASP A 442 -9.11 9.01 -9.50
N ASP A 443 -9.51 10.23 -9.90
CA ASP A 443 -10.90 10.67 -9.86
C ASP A 443 -11.80 9.85 -10.82
N VAL A 444 -11.27 9.46 -11.99
CA VAL A 444 -11.96 8.53 -12.89
C VAL A 444 -12.14 7.17 -12.22
N MET A 445 -11.08 6.64 -11.60
CA MET A 445 -11.13 5.37 -10.86
C MET A 445 -12.03 5.47 -9.62
N ASN A 446 -12.08 6.62 -8.97
CA ASN A 446 -12.86 6.85 -7.76
C ASN A 446 -14.36 6.77 -8.05
N GLN A 447 -14.81 7.28 -9.20
CA GLN A 447 -16.21 7.13 -9.62
C GLN A 447 -16.59 5.66 -9.81
N GLN A 448 -15.74 4.90 -10.50
CA GLN A 448 -15.95 3.45 -10.72
C GLN A 448 -15.92 2.68 -9.39
N ARG A 449 -14.95 3.01 -8.53
CA ARG A 449 -14.78 2.43 -7.19
C ARG A 449 -16.00 2.68 -6.31
N LYS A 450 -16.55 3.91 -6.28
CA LYS A 450 -17.78 4.22 -5.53
C LYS A 450 -18.94 3.33 -5.98
N SER A 451 -19.10 3.14 -7.29
CA SER A 451 -20.13 2.27 -7.85
C SER A 451 -19.94 0.81 -7.41
N ILE A 452 -18.75 0.24 -7.60
CA ILE A 452 -18.44 -1.15 -7.20
C ILE A 452 -18.54 -1.34 -5.68
N TYR A 453 -18.03 -0.41 -4.88
CA TYR A 453 -18.09 -0.52 -3.42
C TYR A 453 -19.52 -0.40 -2.90
N THR A 454 -20.36 0.42 -3.55
CA THR A 454 -21.79 0.49 -3.24
C THR A 454 -22.48 -0.83 -3.60
N LEU A 455 -22.25 -1.35 -4.81
CA LEU A 455 -22.79 -2.64 -5.24
C LEU A 455 -22.38 -3.76 -4.28
N ARG A 456 -21.08 -3.88 -4.01
CA ARG A 456 -20.49 -4.87 -3.09
C ARG A 456 -21.07 -4.76 -1.69
N ARG A 457 -21.22 -3.53 -1.15
CA ARG A 457 -21.83 -3.31 0.16
C ARG A 457 -23.29 -3.74 0.18
N GLN A 458 -24.06 -3.41 -0.86
CA GLN A 458 -25.46 -3.83 -0.93
C GLN A 458 -25.59 -5.36 -0.95
N VAL A 459 -24.78 -6.07 -1.75
CA VAL A 459 -24.73 -7.54 -1.78
C VAL A 459 -24.32 -8.12 -0.42
N LEU A 460 -23.28 -7.55 0.21
CA LEU A 460 -22.86 -7.96 1.56
C LEU A 460 -24.00 -7.81 2.56
N THR A 461 -24.69 -6.68 2.56
CA THR A 461 -25.78 -6.39 3.54
C THR A 461 -27.12 -7.02 3.19
N GLY A 462 -27.24 -7.68 2.04
CA GLY A 462 -28.50 -8.22 1.55
C GLY A 462 -29.57 -7.14 1.31
N THR A 463 -29.17 -5.93 0.89
CA THR A 463 -30.07 -4.82 0.57
C THR A 463 -30.17 -4.60 -0.93
N TYR A 464 -31.28 -4.03 -1.44
CA TYR A 464 -31.40 -3.73 -2.88
C TYR A 464 -32.01 -2.35 -3.14
N ARG A 465 -31.12 -1.43 -3.54
CA ARG A 465 -31.44 -0.02 -3.75
C ARG A 465 -30.74 0.50 -5.00
N ALA A 466 -31.33 1.53 -5.61
CA ALA A 466 -30.67 2.26 -6.68
C ALA A 466 -29.30 2.78 -6.22
N VAL A 467 -28.32 2.83 -7.14
CA VAL A 467 -27.03 3.45 -6.84
C VAL A 467 -27.26 4.96 -6.72
N PRO A 468 -27.00 5.58 -5.55
CA PRO A 468 -27.22 7.01 -5.38
C PRO A 468 -26.27 7.81 -6.26
N THR A 469 -26.77 8.91 -6.80
CA THR A 469 -25.96 9.91 -7.51
C THR A 469 -24.99 10.60 -6.54
N GLU A 470 -23.92 11.21 -7.06
CA GLU A 470 -22.98 11.96 -6.22
C GLU A 470 -23.68 13.08 -5.42
N ALA A 471 -24.65 13.76 -6.04
CA ALA A 471 -25.42 14.81 -5.39
C ALA A 471 -26.31 14.28 -4.25
N GLU A 472 -26.80 13.05 -4.34
CA GLU A 472 -27.58 12.39 -3.29
C GLU A 472 -26.66 11.93 -2.15
N LEU A 473 -25.51 11.35 -2.47
CA LEU A 473 -24.49 10.95 -1.49
C LEU A 473 -23.99 12.14 -0.67
N GLU A 474 -23.72 13.28 -1.31
CA GLU A 474 -23.29 14.52 -0.63
C GLU A 474 -24.37 15.07 0.32
N LYS A 475 -25.64 14.91 -0.04
CA LYS A 475 -26.78 15.31 0.80
C LYS A 475 -27.15 14.26 1.85
N GLY A 476 -26.49 13.11 1.87
CA GLY A 476 -26.83 11.98 2.72
C GLY A 476 -28.23 11.43 2.45
N ILE A 477 -28.75 11.61 1.23
CA ILE A 477 -30.05 11.09 0.82
C ILE A 477 -29.86 9.63 0.46
N GLU A 478 -30.50 8.74 1.22
CA GLU A 478 -30.55 7.34 0.83
C GLU A 478 -31.59 7.15 -0.28
N PRO A 479 -31.22 6.47 -1.39
CA PRO A 479 -32.15 6.19 -2.45
C PRO A 479 -33.25 5.27 -1.92
N PRO A 480 -34.50 5.45 -2.39
CA PRO A 480 -35.61 4.63 -1.94
C PRO A 480 -35.33 3.14 -2.24
N PRO A 481 -35.84 2.23 -1.41
CA PRO A 481 -35.73 0.81 -1.69
C PRO A 481 -36.48 0.48 -2.98
N ILE A 482 -35.87 -0.38 -3.81
CA ILE A 482 -36.49 -0.87 -5.05
C ILE A 482 -37.68 -1.77 -4.69
N VAL A 483 -37.47 -2.63 -3.70
CA VAL A 483 -38.50 -3.51 -3.14
C VAL A 483 -39.27 -2.79 -2.05
N LYS A 484 -40.59 -2.65 -2.22
CA LYS A 484 -41.47 -1.98 -1.25
C LYS A 484 -42.30 -2.94 -0.40
N GLU A 485 -42.51 -4.15 -0.89
CA GLU A 485 -43.36 -5.14 -0.25
C GLU A 485 -42.57 -6.40 0.08
N LEU A 486 -42.87 -6.97 1.24
CA LEU A 486 -42.31 -8.22 1.72
C LEU A 486 -42.99 -9.39 1.01
N ASP A 487 -42.19 -10.30 0.45
CA ASP A 487 -42.72 -11.58 0.00
C ASP A 487 -43.04 -12.48 1.20
N ARG A 488 -44.33 -12.71 1.43
CA ARG A 488 -44.82 -13.51 2.55
C ARG A 488 -44.56 -15.00 2.37
N GLU A 489 -44.49 -15.50 1.13
CA GLU A 489 -44.22 -16.90 0.85
C GLU A 489 -42.76 -17.25 1.16
N LEU A 490 -41.83 -16.33 0.86
CA LEU A 490 -40.43 -16.46 1.26
C LEU A 490 -40.30 -16.42 2.79
N LEU A 491 -41.00 -15.49 3.45
CA LEU A 491 -40.98 -15.39 4.90
C LEU A 491 -41.49 -16.68 5.57
N GLU A 492 -42.62 -17.23 5.13
CA GLU A 492 -43.20 -18.45 5.69
C GLU A 492 -42.23 -19.63 5.69
N LYS A 493 -41.37 -19.74 4.67
CA LYS A 493 -40.36 -20.80 4.56
C LYS A 493 -39.21 -20.65 5.56
N VAL A 494 -38.93 -19.44 6.04
CA VAL A 494 -37.79 -19.16 6.94
C VAL A 494 -38.19 -18.86 8.39
N ILE A 495 -39.49 -18.73 8.69
CA ILE A 495 -39.99 -18.47 10.04
C ILE A 495 -39.51 -19.52 11.05
N ASP A 496 -39.69 -20.81 10.75
CA ASP A 496 -39.32 -21.90 11.68
C ASP A 496 -37.79 -21.99 11.92
N PRO A 497 -36.93 -21.96 10.88
CA PRO A 497 -35.48 -21.84 11.06
C PRO A 497 -35.07 -20.60 11.87
N LEU A 498 -35.71 -19.45 11.62
CA LEU A 498 -35.42 -18.21 12.32
C LEU A 498 -35.82 -18.31 13.80
N GLU A 499 -36.99 -18.86 14.10
CA GLU A 499 -37.48 -19.05 15.46
C GLU A 499 -36.52 -19.94 16.27
N LYS A 500 -36.12 -21.08 15.69
CA LYS A 500 -35.14 -22.00 16.27
C LYS A 500 -33.80 -21.31 16.55
N MET A 501 -33.36 -20.43 15.64
CA MET A 501 -32.10 -19.69 15.79
C MET A 501 -32.15 -18.68 16.94
N VAL A 502 -33.24 -17.91 17.06
CA VAL A 502 -33.43 -16.98 18.18
C VAL A 502 -33.49 -17.74 19.50
N LYS A 503 -34.26 -18.84 19.57
CA LYS A 503 -34.34 -19.68 20.77
C LYS A 503 -32.98 -20.28 21.16
N PHE A 504 -32.22 -20.78 20.20
CA PHE A 504 -30.87 -21.30 20.41
C PHE A 504 -29.95 -20.25 21.05
N HIS A 505 -29.95 -19.03 20.51
CA HIS A 505 -29.12 -17.92 21.03
C HIS A 505 -29.62 -17.30 22.32
N SER A 506 -30.84 -17.64 22.72
CA SER A 506 -31.43 -17.18 23.98
C SER A 506 -31.37 -18.21 25.10
N THR A 507 -31.02 -19.46 24.79
CA THR A 507 -30.91 -20.54 25.78
C THR A 507 -29.51 -20.54 26.41
N PRO A 508 -29.36 -20.54 27.75
CA PRO A 508 -28.06 -20.53 28.42
C PRO A 508 -27.14 -21.69 27.99
N LEU A 509 -25.89 -21.39 27.64
CA LEU A 509 -24.91 -22.40 27.23
C LEU A 509 -24.56 -23.35 28.39
N PRO A 510 -24.30 -24.64 28.12
CA PRO A 510 -23.80 -25.56 29.13
C PRO A 510 -22.40 -25.14 29.63
N GLU A 511 -22.14 -25.30 30.93
CA GLU A 511 -20.86 -24.99 31.55
C GLU A 511 -19.83 -26.11 31.34
N GLY A 512 -18.60 -25.78 30.91
CA GLY A 512 -17.47 -26.72 30.81
C GLY A 512 -17.24 -27.35 29.43
N SER A 513 -16.47 -28.44 29.38
CA SER A 513 -16.23 -29.21 28.15
C SER A 513 -17.43 -30.08 27.84
N VAL A 514 -18.15 -29.74 26.77
CA VAL A 514 -19.44 -30.34 26.41
C VAL A 514 -19.23 -31.54 25.48
N THR A 515 -19.88 -32.66 25.78
CA THR A 515 -19.92 -33.85 24.92
C THR A 515 -20.87 -33.66 23.73
N PRO A 516 -20.73 -34.41 22.61
CA PRO A 516 -21.67 -34.34 21.48
C PRO A 516 -23.13 -34.60 21.87
N GLU A 517 -23.36 -35.49 22.84
CA GLU A 517 -24.70 -35.84 23.35
C GLU A 517 -25.32 -34.67 24.15
N GLU A 518 -24.51 -33.96 24.93
CA GLU A 518 -24.94 -32.76 25.67
C GLU A 518 -25.23 -31.58 24.75
N ILE A 519 -24.52 -31.45 23.62
CA ILE A 519 -24.83 -30.47 22.57
C ILE A 519 -26.20 -30.75 21.94
N GLU A 520 -26.48 -32.01 21.65
CA GLU A 520 -27.76 -32.40 21.05
C GLU A 520 -28.92 -32.21 22.05
N ALA A 521 -28.71 -32.58 23.31
CA ALA A 521 -29.67 -32.31 24.39
C ALA A 521 -29.88 -30.82 24.63
N PHE A 522 -28.84 -29.99 24.48
CA PHE A 522 -28.95 -28.53 24.53
C PHE A 522 -29.79 -27.98 23.37
N ARG A 523 -29.53 -28.40 22.13
CA ARG A 523 -30.31 -28.00 20.95
C ARG A 523 -31.78 -28.34 21.10
N LYS A 524 -32.08 -29.56 21.53
CA LYS A 524 -33.46 -30.00 21.74
C LYS A 524 -34.18 -29.15 22.79
N ARG A 525 -33.54 -28.90 23.94
CA ARG A 525 -34.09 -28.01 24.98
C ARG A 525 -34.32 -26.60 24.45
N ALA A 526 -33.37 -26.05 23.71
CA ALA A 526 -33.50 -24.72 23.14
C ALA A 526 -34.69 -24.62 22.18
N PHE A 527 -34.88 -25.59 21.27
CA PHE A 527 -35.96 -25.56 20.30
C PHE A 527 -37.35 -25.78 20.93
N GLU A 528 -37.43 -26.56 22.01
CA GLU A 528 -38.67 -26.81 22.76
C GLU A 528 -39.03 -25.66 23.74
N SER A 529 -38.13 -24.70 23.96
CA SER A 529 -38.36 -23.57 24.89
C SER A 529 -39.42 -22.59 24.37
N SER A 530 -40.21 -22.00 25.29
CA SER A 530 -41.09 -20.86 24.99
C SER A 530 -40.30 -19.55 25.07
N PHE A 531 -40.70 -18.54 24.28
CA PHE A 531 -40.09 -17.20 24.37
C PHE A 531 -40.28 -16.55 25.74
N ASP A 532 -41.36 -16.88 26.46
CA ASP A 532 -41.62 -16.36 27.81
C ASP A 532 -40.57 -16.78 28.85
N ASP A 533 -39.91 -17.92 28.61
CA ASP A 533 -38.90 -18.49 29.50
C ASP A 533 -37.48 -17.95 29.22
N LEU A 534 -37.31 -17.21 28.12
CA LEU A 534 -36.02 -16.73 27.61
C LEU A 534 -35.81 -15.26 27.98
N LYS A 535 -34.75 -14.96 28.73
CA LYS A 535 -34.50 -13.61 29.29
C LYS A 535 -33.34 -12.86 28.68
N GLU A 536 -32.36 -13.55 28.13
CA GLU A 536 -31.15 -12.94 27.58
C GLU A 536 -30.86 -13.51 26.20
N LEU A 537 -30.50 -12.61 25.28
CA LEU A 537 -30.15 -12.91 23.91
C LEU A 537 -28.66 -12.65 23.67
N ARG A 538 -27.96 -13.68 23.17
CA ARG A 538 -26.58 -13.54 22.63
C ARG A 538 -26.60 -12.87 21.26
N HIS A 539 -26.91 -11.57 21.24
CA HIS A 539 -27.12 -10.79 20.03
C HIS A 539 -25.96 -10.85 19.02
N GLU A 540 -24.70 -10.67 19.43
CA GLU A 540 -23.55 -10.72 18.49
C GLU A 540 -23.38 -12.08 17.77
N ALA A 541 -23.70 -13.18 18.46
CA ALA A 541 -23.64 -14.52 17.88
C ALA A 541 -24.82 -14.75 16.92
N LEU A 542 -26.02 -14.29 17.30
CA LEU A 542 -27.19 -14.34 16.44
C LEU A 542 -27.01 -13.48 15.18
N GLU A 543 -26.50 -12.25 15.29
CA GLU A 543 -26.22 -11.37 14.14
C GLU A 543 -25.29 -12.05 13.12
N ARG A 544 -24.26 -12.76 13.60
CA ARG A 544 -23.35 -13.53 12.75
C ARG A 544 -24.06 -14.69 12.04
N ASP A 545 -24.87 -15.45 12.77
CA ASP A 545 -25.59 -16.59 12.19
C ASP A 545 -26.65 -16.11 11.20
N LEU A 546 -27.36 -15.01 11.48
CA LEU A 546 -28.30 -14.37 10.55
C LEU A 546 -27.62 -13.94 9.25
N TYR A 547 -26.41 -13.38 9.34
CA TYR A 547 -25.62 -13.05 8.16
C TYR A 547 -25.22 -14.31 7.38
N VAL A 548 -24.69 -15.33 8.07
CA VAL A 548 -24.25 -16.57 7.44
C VAL A 548 -25.41 -17.29 6.74
N TRP A 549 -26.57 -17.37 7.38
CA TRP A 549 -27.72 -18.09 6.84
C TRP A 549 -28.54 -17.28 5.83
N PHE A 550 -28.81 -16.00 6.12
CA PHE A 550 -29.76 -15.20 5.34
C PHE A 550 -29.12 -13.99 4.64
N GLY A 551 -27.89 -13.62 4.98
CA GLY A 551 -27.24 -12.40 4.47
C GLY A 551 -27.82 -11.12 5.05
N CYS A 552 -28.61 -11.23 6.13
CA CYS A 552 -29.25 -10.09 6.75
C CYS A 552 -28.28 -9.45 7.76
N VAL A 553 -28.01 -8.16 7.58
CA VAL A 553 -27.28 -7.35 8.57
C VAL A 553 -28.29 -6.50 9.34
N THR A 554 -28.33 -6.66 10.66
CA THR A 554 -29.20 -5.89 11.56
C THR A 554 -28.56 -5.77 12.93
N GLU A 555 -28.84 -4.66 13.64
CA GLU A 555 -28.36 -4.45 15.00
C GLU A 555 -29.43 -4.93 16.00
N LEU A 556 -29.05 -5.87 16.87
CA LEU A 556 -29.94 -6.50 17.84
C LEU A 556 -29.61 -6.10 19.29
N LYS A 557 -28.67 -5.19 19.49
CA LYS A 557 -28.23 -4.72 20.81
C LYS A 557 -29.37 -4.21 21.68
N SER A 558 -30.37 -3.54 21.09
CA SER A 558 -31.57 -3.06 21.81
C SER A 558 -32.47 -4.19 22.32
N TYR A 559 -32.39 -5.39 21.74
CA TYR A 559 -33.22 -6.54 22.07
C TYR A 559 -32.52 -7.56 22.99
N ARG A 560 -31.41 -7.18 23.63
CA ARG A 560 -30.62 -8.08 24.51
C ARG A 560 -31.47 -8.79 25.57
N ASN A 561 -32.49 -8.13 26.09
CA ASN A 561 -33.38 -8.66 27.14
C ASN A 561 -34.80 -8.97 26.62
N ASP A 562 -34.99 -8.99 25.30
CA ASP A 562 -36.29 -9.20 24.66
C ASP A 562 -36.19 -10.14 23.43
N PRO A 563 -36.03 -11.46 23.65
CA PRO A 563 -35.97 -12.44 22.56
C PRO A 563 -37.23 -12.48 21.70
N ALA A 564 -38.40 -12.23 22.28
CA ALA A 564 -39.67 -12.22 21.54
C ALA A 564 -39.74 -11.02 20.59
N GLY A 565 -39.41 -9.82 21.07
CA GLY A 565 -39.31 -8.62 20.22
C GLY A 565 -38.20 -8.73 19.18
N ALA A 566 -37.08 -9.39 19.51
CA ALA A 566 -36.03 -9.69 18.54
C ALA A 566 -36.58 -10.54 17.39
N PHE A 567 -37.34 -11.60 17.69
CA PHE A 567 -37.93 -12.46 16.69
C PHE A 567 -38.93 -11.73 15.79
N GLU A 568 -39.80 -10.89 16.36
CA GLU A 568 -40.75 -10.07 15.58
C GLU A 568 -40.04 -9.11 14.61
N HIS A 569 -39.02 -8.39 15.08
CA HIS A 569 -38.18 -7.52 14.24
C HIS A 569 -37.46 -8.32 13.14
N LEU A 570 -36.93 -9.50 13.49
CA LEU A 570 -36.18 -10.33 12.55
C LEU A 570 -37.04 -10.92 11.45
N LYS A 571 -38.32 -11.25 11.69
CA LYS A 571 -39.22 -11.72 10.62
C LYS A 571 -39.31 -10.68 9.50
N GLU A 572 -39.49 -9.42 9.85
CA GLU A 572 -39.58 -8.34 8.87
C GLU A 572 -38.22 -8.11 8.17
N ARG A 573 -37.13 -8.01 8.95
CA ARG A 573 -35.80 -7.71 8.39
C ARG A 573 -35.23 -8.83 7.54
N VAL A 574 -35.32 -10.07 7.96
CA VAL A 574 -34.86 -11.24 7.21
C VAL A 574 -35.74 -11.44 5.99
N GLY A 575 -37.06 -11.37 6.16
CA GLY A 575 -37.99 -11.50 5.04
C GLY A 575 -37.73 -10.45 3.95
N LEU A 576 -37.53 -9.18 4.34
CA LEU A 576 -37.24 -8.11 3.38
C LEU A 576 -35.90 -8.35 2.68
N SER A 577 -34.86 -8.73 3.43
CA SER A 577 -33.54 -8.99 2.86
C SER A 577 -33.54 -10.14 1.84
N LEU A 578 -34.29 -11.22 2.11
CA LEU A 578 -34.44 -12.33 1.17
C LEU A 578 -35.26 -11.91 -0.06
N THR A 579 -36.29 -11.09 0.13
CA THR A 579 -37.06 -10.53 -0.98
C THR A 579 -36.16 -9.66 -1.86
N GLU A 580 -35.39 -8.74 -1.27
CA GLU A 580 -34.43 -7.88 -1.97
C GLU A 580 -33.36 -8.68 -2.74
N GLN A 581 -32.86 -9.77 -2.15
CA GLN A 581 -31.90 -10.66 -2.82
C GLN A 581 -32.54 -11.40 -4.01
N ARG A 582 -33.79 -11.87 -3.88
CA ARG A 582 -34.50 -12.53 -4.98
C ARG A 582 -34.83 -11.55 -6.10
N GLU A 583 -35.41 -10.39 -5.79
CA GLU A 583 -35.75 -9.39 -6.81
C GLU A 583 -34.49 -8.94 -7.56
N ARG A 584 -33.35 -8.78 -6.88
CA ARG A 584 -32.06 -8.52 -7.55
C ARG A 584 -31.67 -9.62 -8.52
N LEU A 585 -31.85 -10.89 -8.14
CA LEU A 585 -31.56 -12.02 -9.03
C LEU A 585 -32.44 -11.98 -10.29
N LEU A 586 -33.73 -11.67 -10.14
CA LEU A 586 -34.69 -11.59 -11.26
C LEU A 586 -34.41 -10.38 -12.16
N ASP A 587 -34.10 -9.22 -11.58
CA ASP A 587 -33.71 -8.03 -12.35
C ASP A 587 -32.42 -8.27 -13.14
N LEU A 588 -31.44 -8.98 -12.56
CA LEU A 588 -30.23 -9.37 -13.30
C LEU A 588 -30.54 -10.23 -14.51
N LEU A 589 -31.50 -11.15 -14.39
CA LEU A 589 -31.94 -11.98 -15.49
C LEU A 589 -32.60 -11.13 -16.59
N ASP A 590 -33.50 -10.23 -16.22
CA ASP A 590 -34.18 -9.32 -17.15
C ASP A 590 -33.19 -8.44 -17.91
N GLU A 591 -32.19 -7.87 -17.21
CA GLU A 591 -31.14 -7.05 -17.83
C GLU A 591 -30.31 -7.85 -18.85
N LEU A 592 -29.91 -9.08 -18.52
CA LEU A 592 -29.12 -9.92 -19.44
C LEU A 592 -29.92 -10.29 -20.69
N ILE A 593 -31.18 -10.69 -20.53
CA ILE A 593 -32.04 -11.08 -21.65
C ILE A 593 -32.35 -9.86 -22.53
N SER A 594 -32.68 -8.72 -21.91
CA SER A 594 -32.88 -7.46 -22.61
C SER A 594 -31.65 -7.08 -23.44
N GLY A 595 -30.44 -7.19 -22.87
CA GLY A 595 -29.19 -6.94 -23.57
C GLY A 595 -28.95 -7.88 -24.76
N MET A 596 -29.27 -9.17 -24.62
CA MET A 596 -29.17 -10.14 -25.72
C MET A 596 -30.15 -9.83 -26.86
N VAL A 597 -31.41 -9.54 -26.52
CA VAL A 597 -32.44 -9.18 -27.50
C VAL A 597 -32.12 -7.85 -28.17
N ASP A 598 -31.58 -6.87 -27.43
CA ASP A 598 -31.14 -5.59 -28.01
C ASP A 598 -30.03 -5.76 -29.05
N HIS A 599 -29.08 -6.65 -28.77
CA HIS A 599 -27.98 -6.95 -29.68
C HIS A 599 -28.44 -7.70 -30.94
N ALA A 600 -29.22 -8.77 -30.76
CA ALA A 600 -29.65 -9.65 -31.85
C ALA A 600 -30.83 -9.11 -32.67
N CYS A 601 -31.70 -8.32 -32.03
CA CYS A 601 -32.93 -7.79 -32.61
C CYS A 601 -33.01 -6.25 -32.46
N PRO A 602 -32.17 -5.45 -33.14
CA PRO A 602 -32.10 -4.00 -32.94
C PRO A 602 -33.41 -3.26 -33.25
N HIS A 603 -33.74 -2.23 -32.46
CA HIS A 603 -34.95 -1.41 -32.60
C HIS A 603 -35.15 -0.81 -34.00
N ASN A 604 -34.07 -0.57 -34.73
CA ASN A 604 -34.06 0.11 -36.02
C ASN A 604 -34.06 -0.84 -37.22
N ARG A 605 -34.21 -2.15 -37.00
CA ARG A 605 -34.21 -3.16 -38.07
C ARG A 605 -35.51 -3.97 -38.11
N PRO A 606 -36.05 -4.27 -39.31
CA PRO A 606 -37.17 -5.19 -39.47
C PRO A 606 -36.85 -6.59 -38.95
N VAL A 607 -37.88 -7.35 -38.58
CA VAL A 607 -37.80 -8.73 -38.04
C VAL A 607 -36.97 -9.66 -38.93
N GLU A 608 -37.03 -9.46 -40.24
CA GLU A 608 -36.30 -10.24 -41.25
C GLU A 608 -34.76 -10.15 -41.12
N TYR A 609 -34.25 -9.11 -40.45
CA TYR A 609 -32.83 -8.87 -40.22
C TYR A 609 -32.39 -9.20 -38.79
N TRP A 610 -33.26 -9.81 -37.99
CA TRP A 610 -32.90 -10.28 -36.66
C TRP A 610 -31.99 -11.51 -36.75
N ASP A 611 -30.96 -11.52 -35.92
CA ASP A 611 -30.04 -12.66 -35.81
C ASP A 611 -30.53 -13.65 -34.74
N LEU A 612 -31.63 -14.35 -35.05
CA LEU A 612 -32.21 -15.34 -34.13
C LEU A 612 -31.28 -16.55 -33.90
N GLU A 613 -30.44 -16.90 -34.88
CA GLU A 613 -29.44 -17.97 -34.73
C GLU A 613 -28.34 -17.56 -33.75
N GLY A 614 -27.81 -16.34 -33.88
CA GLY A 614 -26.85 -15.77 -32.94
C GLY A 614 -27.42 -15.63 -31.54
N LEU A 615 -28.68 -15.17 -31.42
CA LEU A 615 -29.41 -15.09 -30.15
C LEU A 615 -29.52 -16.46 -29.48
N GLY A 616 -29.94 -17.49 -30.23
CA GLY A 616 -30.09 -18.85 -29.72
C GLY A 616 -28.77 -19.43 -29.18
N LYS A 617 -27.66 -19.23 -29.91
CA LYS A 617 -26.32 -19.66 -29.47
C LYS A 617 -25.84 -18.90 -28.24
N ALA A 618 -26.04 -17.58 -28.19
CA ALA A 618 -25.65 -16.76 -27.04
C ALA A 618 -26.45 -17.15 -25.78
N TYR A 619 -27.76 -17.36 -25.94
CA TYR A 619 -28.65 -17.80 -24.88
C TYR A 619 -28.27 -19.19 -24.34
N GLU A 620 -28.04 -20.16 -25.22
CA GLU A 620 -27.64 -21.52 -24.81
C GLU A 620 -26.28 -21.53 -24.11
N ARG A 621 -25.32 -20.72 -24.59
CA ARG A 621 -24.03 -20.58 -23.92
C ARG A 621 -24.18 -20.00 -22.51
N GLN A 622 -25.01 -18.96 -22.37
CA GLN A 622 -25.20 -18.24 -21.10
C GLN A 622 -25.94 -19.08 -20.07
N PHE A 623 -27.07 -19.68 -20.44
CA PHE A 623 -27.98 -20.33 -19.48
C PHE A 623 -27.87 -21.86 -19.50
N GLY A 624 -27.16 -22.44 -20.46
CA GLY A 624 -27.05 -23.90 -20.62
C GLY A 624 -28.32 -24.56 -21.15
N ILE A 625 -29.26 -23.78 -21.69
CA ILE A 625 -30.55 -24.27 -22.22
C ILE A 625 -30.83 -23.73 -23.63
N PRO A 626 -31.41 -24.56 -24.53
CA PRO A 626 -31.70 -24.13 -25.88
C PRO A 626 -32.88 -23.15 -25.91
N ALA A 627 -32.74 -22.05 -26.66
CA ALA A 627 -33.79 -21.06 -26.90
C ALA A 627 -34.90 -21.61 -27.81
N SER A 628 -35.73 -22.51 -27.27
CA SER A 628 -36.67 -23.31 -28.06
C SER A 628 -37.91 -22.51 -28.49
N GLY A 629 -38.18 -22.46 -29.79
CA GLY A 629 -39.41 -21.87 -30.34
C GLY A 629 -39.39 -20.34 -30.44
N ILE A 630 -38.20 -19.72 -30.44
CA ILE A 630 -38.03 -18.28 -30.62
C ILE A 630 -38.43 -17.78 -32.01
N GLU A 631 -38.46 -18.64 -33.02
CA GLU A 631 -38.79 -18.27 -34.41
C GLU A 631 -40.26 -17.90 -34.60
N ARG A 632 -41.10 -18.15 -33.59
CA ARG A 632 -42.54 -17.91 -33.63
C ARG A 632 -42.93 -16.49 -33.22
N PHE A 633 -41.98 -15.69 -32.76
CA PHE A 633 -42.22 -14.35 -32.23
C PHE A 633 -41.78 -13.28 -33.23
N ASP A 634 -42.66 -12.32 -33.49
CA ASP A 634 -42.45 -11.14 -34.34
C ASP A 634 -42.32 -9.84 -33.52
N SER A 635 -42.47 -9.94 -32.20
CA SER A 635 -42.42 -8.85 -31.23
C SER A 635 -41.24 -9.05 -30.27
N ARG A 636 -40.41 -8.01 -30.12
CA ARG A 636 -39.25 -8.03 -29.20
C ARG A 636 -39.66 -8.29 -27.76
N GLY A 637 -40.78 -7.70 -27.32
CA GLY A 637 -41.28 -7.84 -25.96
C GLY A 637 -41.73 -9.26 -25.67
N ASP A 638 -42.45 -9.88 -26.61
CA ASP A 638 -42.92 -11.26 -26.46
C ASP A 638 -41.77 -12.27 -26.53
N LEU A 639 -40.77 -12.00 -27.39
CA LEU A 639 -39.54 -12.78 -27.44
C LEU A 639 -38.75 -12.70 -26.12
N ALA A 640 -38.51 -11.49 -25.61
CA ALA A 640 -37.79 -11.27 -24.35
C ALA A 640 -38.52 -11.95 -23.18
N LYS A 641 -39.84 -11.78 -23.10
CA LYS A 641 -40.67 -12.42 -22.08
C LYS A 641 -40.58 -13.94 -22.15
N LYS A 642 -40.67 -14.55 -23.34
CA LYS A 642 -40.55 -16.00 -23.49
C LYS A 642 -39.21 -16.52 -22.99
N LEU A 643 -38.12 -15.85 -23.38
CA LEU A 643 -36.76 -16.21 -22.95
C LEU A 643 -36.60 -16.06 -21.43
N TYR A 644 -37.20 -15.02 -20.85
CA TYR A 644 -37.20 -14.77 -19.41
C TYR A 644 -37.97 -15.86 -18.65
N ASP A 645 -39.21 -16.14 -19.05
CA ASP A 645 -40.07 -17.15 -18.41
C ASP A 645 -39.40 -18.54 -18.39
N ASP A 646 -38.65 -18.89 -19.45
CA ASP A 646 -37.91 -20.16 -19.54
C ASP A 646 -36.78 -20.28 -18.49
N VAL A 647 -35.97 -19.23 -18.32
CA VAL A 647 -34.87 -19.25 -17.34
C VAL A 647 -35.41 -19.08 -15.92
N GLU A 648 -36.40 -18.21 -15.73
CA GLU A 648 -37.04 -17.97 -14.43
C GLU A 648 -37.61 -19.26 -13.86
N ALA A 649 -38.33 -20.05 -14.68
CA ALA A 649 -38.88 -21.34 -14.26
C ALA A 649 -37.79 -22.30 -13.75
N ILE A 650 -36.61 -22.30 -14.38
CA ILE A 650 -35.48 -23.14 -13.97
C ILE A 650 -34.86 -22.63 -12.67
N LEU A 651 -34.61 -21.32 -12.56
CA LEU A 651 -34.01 -20.72 -11.36
C LEU A 651 -34.93 -20.88 -10.16
N LEU A 652 -36.23 -20.64 -10.30
CA LEU A 652 -37.21 -20.86 -9.24
C LEU A 652 -37.36 -22.35 -8.89
N GLY A 653 -37.28 -23.23 -9.89
CA GLY A 653 -37.23 -24.68 -9.69
C GLY A 653 -36.03 -25.12 -8.84
N LYS A 654 -34.83 -24.64 -9.20
CA LYS A 654 -33.60 -24.87 -8.42
C LYS A 654 -33.69 -24.27 -7.03
N MET A 655 -34.19 -23.04 -6.88
CA MET A 655 -34.38 -22.41 -5.57
C MET A 655 -35.28 -23.26 -4.66
N LYS A 656 -36.32 -23.88 -5.22
CA LYS A 656 -37.19 -24.82 -4.48
C LYS A 656 -36.47 -26.13 -4.13
N GLU A 657 -35.62 -26.65 -5.02
CA GLU A 657 -34.86 -27.89 -4.80
C GLU A 657 -33.76 -27.74 -3.73
N PHE A 658 -33.04 -26.62 -3.74
CA PHE A 658 -31.93 -26.34 -2.83
C PHE A 658 -32.37 -25.76 -1.48
N GLY A 659 -33.56 -25.15 -1.44
CA GLY A 659 -34.01 -24.31 -0.32
C GLY A 659 -33.67 -22.84 -0.58
N VAL A 660 -34.59 -21.96 -0.20
CA VAL A 660 -34.52 -20.51 -0.48
C VAL A 660 -33.28 -19.89 0.16
N GLU A 661 -33.05 -20.21 1.43
CA GLU A 661 -31.94 -19.71 2.23
C GLU A 661 -30.58 -20.13 1.66
N TYR A 662 -30.45 -21.38 1.23
CA TYR A 662 -29.22 -21.90 0.65
C TYR A 662 -28.96 -21.33 -0.74
N PHE A 663 -30.00 -21.25 -1.57
CA PHE A 663 -29.87 -20.76 -2.94
C PHE A 663 -29.53 -19.26 -2.98
N LEU A 664 -30.20 -18.44 -2.16
CA LEU A 664 -29.90 -17.00 -2.08
C LEU A 664 -28.54 -16.73 -1.41
N ARG A 665 -28.12 -17.55 -0.45
CA ARG A 665 -26.76 -17.51 0.08
C ARG A 665 -25.73 -17.81 -1.00
N LEU A 666 -25.94 -18.85 -1.80
CA LEU A 666 -25.07 -19.20 -2.92
C LEU A 666 -25.01 -18.05 -3.93
N PHE A 667 -26.16 -17.48 -4.31
CA PHE A 667 -26.21 -16.29 -5.16
C PHE A 667 -25.35 -15.16 -4.61
N ARG A 668 -25.49 -14.82 -3.31
CA ARG A 668 -24.68 -13.79 -2.66
C ARG A 668 -23.19 -14.11 -2.70
N GLU A 669 -22.79 -15.34 -2.38
CA GLU A 669 -21.39 -15.78 -2.38
C GLU A 669 -20.77 -15.67 -3.77
N LEU A 670 -21.44 -16.21 -4.80
CA LEU A 670 -20.99 -16.13 -6.19
C LEU A 670 -20.92 -14.68 -6.67
N TYR A 671 -21.89 -13.85 -6.30
CA TYR A 671 -21.90 -12.43 -6.65
C TYR A 671 -20.69 -11.71 -6.05
N LEU A 672 -20.41 -11.90 -4.76
CA LEU A 672 -19.25 -11.27 -4.12
C LEU A 672 -17.93 -11.75 -4.73
N GLU A 673 -17.81 -13.05 -5.01
CA GLU A 673 -16.65 -13.62 -5.66
C GLU A 673 -16.44 -13.02 -7.05
N GLN A 674 -17.49 -12.93 -7.87
CA GLN A 674 -17.39 -12.36 -9.21
C GLN A 674 -17.12 -10.85 -9.18
N ILE A 675 -17.72 -10.10 -8.25
CA ILE A 675 -17.37 -8.67 -8.07
C ILE A 675 -15.88 -8.54 -7.78
N ASP A 676 -15.37 -9.26 -6.78
CA ASP A 676 -13.98 -9.11 -6.35
C ASP A 676 -13.01 -9.53 -7.46
N LYS A 677 -13.26 -10.67 -8.12
CA LYS A 677 -12.44 -11.16 -9.24
C LYS A 677 -12.41 -10.17 -10.41
N GLN A 678 -13.57 -9.79 -10.94
CA GLN A 678 -13.68 -8.92 -12.11
C GLN A 678 -13.18 -7.51 -11.81
N TRP A 679 -13.36 -7.02 -10.57
CA TRP A 679 -12.80 -5.74 -10.15
C TRP A 679 -11.28 -5.76 -10.10
N ILE A 680 -10.67 -6.83 -9.58
CA ILE A 680 -9.21 -6.98 -9.55
C ILE A 680 -8.63 -7.03 -10.98
N ASP A 681 -9.28 -7.76 -11.89
CA ASP A 681 -8.90 -7.80 -13.31
C ASP A 681 -9.06 -6.42 -13.96
N HIS A 682 -10.14 -5.70 -13.64
CA HIS A 682 -10.36 -4.32 -14.08
C HIS A 682 -9.29 -3.34 -13.57
N LEU A 683 -8.86 -3.46 -12.31
CA LEU A 683 -7.76 -2.64 -11.78
C LEU A 683 -6.46 -2.85 -12.57
N ALA A 684 -6.13 -4.10 -12.89
CA ALA A 684 -4.96 -4.43 -13.71
C ALA A 684 -5.08 -3.87 -15.15
N ALA A 685 -6.27 -3.97 -15.76
CA ALA A 685 -6.54 -3.38 -17.07
C ALA A 685 -6.43 -1.84 -17.05
N MET A 686 -6.89 -1.20 -15.98
CA MET A 686 -6.82 0.25 -15.81
C MET A 686 -5.39 0.76 -15.56
N ASP A 687 -4.58 0.03 -14.80
CA ASP A 687 -3.15 0.31 -14.65
C ASP A 687 -2.45 0.22 -16.03
N SER A 688 -2.70 -0.86 -16.78
CA SER A 688 -2.17 -1.04 -18.14
C SER A 688 -2.62 0.08 -19.10
N LEU A 689 -3.89 0.49 -19.02
CA LEU A 689 -4.45 1.57 -19.83
C LEU A 689 -3.79 2.91 -19.49
N ARG A 690 -3.59 3.21 -18.21
CA ARG A 690 -2.95 4.46 -17.76
C ARG A 690 -1.56 4.61 -18.35
N ASP A 691 -0.78 3.53 -18.38
CA ASP A 691 0.59 3.59 -18.87
C ASP A 691 0.65 3.66 -20.41
N GLY A 692 -0.28 3.00 -21.10
CA GLY A 692 -0.40 3.04 -22.57
C GLY A 692 -0.96 4.36 -23.13
N ILE A 693 -1.76 5.11 -22.37
CA ILE A 693 -2.49 6.29 -22.87
C ILE A 693 -1.56 7.45 -23.25
N GLY A 694 -0.37 7.53 -22.62
CA GLY A 694 0.60 8.61 -22.86
C GLY A 694 1.06 8.70 -24.31
N LEU A 695 1.15 7.55 -25.00
CA LEU A 695 1.55 7.46 -26.42
C LEU A 695 0.45 7.88 -27.40
N ARG A 696 -0.80 8.05 -26.94
CA ARG A 696 -1.90 8.52 -27.80
C ARG A 696 -1.98 10.04 -27.90
N GLY A 697 -1.22 10.74 -27.06
CA GLY A 697 -1.01 12.20 -27.16
C GLY A 697 -0.36 12.62 -28.49
N TYR A 698 0.35 11.71 -29.18
CA TYR A 698 0.91 11.97 -30.51
C TYR A 698 -0.15 12.23 -31.59
N GLY A 699 -1.40 11.78 -31.39
CA GLY A 699 -2.52 12.01 -32.31
C GLY A 699 -3.29 13.32 -32.10
N GLN A 700 -2.74 14.30 -31.35
CA GLN A 700 -3.42 15.55 -30.94
C GLN A 700 -4.74 15.35 -30.17
N ARG A 701 -4.98 14.15 -29.62
CA ARG A 701 -6.12 13.88 -28.73
C ARG A 701 -5.66 14.02 -27.28
N ASP A 702 -6.55 14.56 -26.44
CA ASP A 702 -6.30 14.71 -25.00
C ASP A 702 -6.28 13.31 -24.35
N PRO A 703 -5.13 12.84 -23.82
CA PRO A 703 -5.01 11.51 -23.22
C PRO A 703 -6.01 11.27 -22.09
N LYS A 704 -6.38 12.31 -21.32
CA LYS A 704 -7.29 12.17 -20.18
C LYS A 704 -8.71 11.86 -20.62
N LYS A 705 -9.16 12.47 -21.72
CA LYS A 705 -10.49 12.19 -22.29
C LYS A 705 -10.56 10.77 -22.85
N GLU A 706 -9.50 10.32 -23.51
CA GLU A 706 -9.41 8.96 -24.02
C GLU A 706 -9.36 7.94 -22.87
N TYR A 707 -8.56 8.18 -21.83
CA TYR A 707 -8.52 7.35 -20.62
C TYR A 707 -9.90 7.24 -19.97
N LYS A 708 -10.61 8.37 -19.81
CA LYS A 708 -11.96 8.37 -19.24
C LYS A 708 -12.95 7.58 -20.10
N ARG A 709 -12.91 7.77 -21.43
CA ARG A 709 -13.82 7.08 -22.36
C ARG A 709 -13.57 5.57 -22.34
N GLU A 710 -12.33 5.15 -22.51
CA GLU A 710 -11.98 3.73 -22.58
C GLU A 710 -12.09 3.05 -21.23
N GLY A 711 -11.66 3.72 -20.17
CA GLY A 711 -11.87 3.23 -18.81
C GLY A 711 -13.34 3.05 -18.47
N PHE A 712 -14.23 3.91 -18.98
CA PHE A 712 -15.68 3.71 -18.83
C PHE A 712 -16.20 2.53 -19.65
N THR A 713 -15.72 2.33 -20.88
CA THR A 713 -16.09 1.15 -21.69
C THR A 713 -15.65 -0.15 -21.03
N LEU A 714 -14.41 -0.22 -20.54
CA LEU A 714 -13.90 -1.36 -19.78
C LEU A 714 -14.75 -1.59 -18.52
N PHE A 715 -15.09 -0.52 -17.81
CA PHE A 715 -15.92 -0.60 -16.61
C PHE A 715 -17.32 -1.18 -16.88
N GLN A 716 -17.99 -0.74 -17.97
CA GLN A 716 -19.29 -1.32 -18.35
C GLN A 716 -19.16 -2.80 -18.70
N ALA A 717 -18.13 -3.18 -19.47
CA ALA A 717 -17.86 -4.58 -19.79
C ALA A 717 -17.60 -5.42 -18.53
N THR A 718 -16.90 -4.87 -17.53
CA THR A 718 -16.70 -5.50 -16.22
C THR A 718 -18.02 -5.73 -15.49
N LEU A 719 -18.91 -4.72 -15.46
CA LEU A 719 -20.23 -4.88 -14.84
C LEU A 719 -21.06 -5.95 -15.55
N ASP A 720 -21.11 -5.94 -16.88
CA ASP A 720 -21.84 -6.93 -17.66
C ASP A 720 -21.27 -8.34 -17.46
N SER A 721 -19.94 -8.47 -17.39
CA SER A 721 -19.23 -9.73 -17.09
C SER A 721 -19.58 -10.27 -15.70
N ILE A 722 -19.65 -9.41 -14.67
CA ILE A 722 -20.08 -9.81 -13.32
C ILE A 722 -21.49 -10.41 -13.39
N LYS A 723 -22.44 -9.69 -13.99
CA LYS A 723 -23.84 -10.13 -14.09
C LYS A 723 -23.97 -11.46 -14.83
N ALA A 724 -23.33 -11.55 -15.99
CA ALA A 724 -23.35 -12.75 -16.81
C ALA A 724 -22.73 -13.96 -16.07
N SER A 725 -21.56 -13.79 -15.44
CA SER A 725 -20.86 -14.87 -14.77
C SER A 725 -21.66 -15.44 -13.58
N VAL A 726 -22.33 -14.56 -12.81
CA VAL A 726 -23.15 -14.98 -11.67
C VAL A 726 -24.33 -15.85 -12.12
N ILE A 727 -25.07 -15.41 -13.13
CA ILE A 727 -26.23 -16.16 -13.63
C ILE A 727 -25.81 -17.45 -14.33
N GLU A 728 -24.74 -17.42 -15.14
CA GLU A 728 -24.19 -18.62 -15.79
C GLU A 728 -23.83 -19.69 -14.75
N GLN A 729 -23.14 -19.31 -13.67
CA GLN A 729 -22.79 -20.24 -12.60
C GLN A 729 -24.04 -20.79 -11.90
N LEU A 730 -25.03 -19.95 -11.59
CA LEU A 730 -26.27 -20.39 -10.93
C LEU A 730 -27.10 -21.35 -11.78
N CYS A 731 -27.20 -21.11 -13.09
CA CYS A 731 -27.89 -22.02 -14.01
C CYS A 731 -27.21 -23.39 -14.07
N ARG A 732 -25.87 -23.42 -13.99
CA ARG A 732 -25.08 -24.66 -14.07
C ARG A 732 -24.90 -25.38 -12.73
N VAL A 733 -25.20 -24.75 -11.61
CA VAL A 733 -25.10 -25.41 -10.29
C VAL A 733 -26.07 -26.58 -10.23
N GLU A 734 -25.52 -27.77 -9.99
CA GLU A 734 -26.25 -29.00 -9.68
C GLU A 734 -26.09 -29.34 -8.20
N ARG A 735 -27.11 -30.00 -7.61
CA ARG A 735 -27.05 -30.39 -6.21
C ARG A 735 -26.01 -31.50 -6.06
N ALA A 736 -24.91 -31.18 -5.37
CA ALA A 736 -23.89 -32.14 -4.98
C ALA A 736 -24.55 -33.32 -4.25
N ARG A 737 -24.21 -34.55 -4.63
CA ARG A 737 -24.66 -35.75 -3.87
C ARG A 737 -24.02 -35.69 -2.48
N GLU A 738 -24.60 -36.38 -1.49
CA GLU A 738 -24.03 -36.43 -0.12
C GLU A 738 -22.53 -36.76 -0.12
N GLU A 739 -22.07 -37.65 -1.00
CA GLU A 739 -20.66 -38.02 -1.16
C GLU A 739 -19.75 -36.86 -1.65
N ASP A 740 -20.28 -35.93 -2.44
CA ASP A 740 -19.55 -34.78 -2.97
C ASP A 740 -19.43 -33.67 -1.91
N LEU A 741 -20.47 -33.50 -1.09
CA LEU A 741 -20.48 -32.63 0.10
C LEU A 741 -19.43 -33.07 1.12
N GLU A 742 -19.35 -34.37 1.43
CA GLU A 742 -18.34 -34.92 2.34
C GLU A 742 -16.91 -34.69 1.83
N ARG A 743 -16.68 -34.82 0.52
CA ARG A 743 -15.36 -34.54 -0.10
C ARG A 743 -14.99 -33.07 -0.04
N LEU A 744 -15.94 -32.17 -0.29
CA LEU A 744 -15.72 -30.71 -0.23
C LEU A 744 -15.49 -30.23 1.20
N GLU A 745 -16.24 -30.75 2.18
CA GLU A 745 -16.03 -30.47 3.59
C GLU A 745 -14.68 -31.02 4.09
N ALA A 746 -14.28 -32.22 3.65
CA ALA A 746 -12.96 -32.76 3.93
C ALA A 746 -11.83 -31.90 3.32
N GLN A 747 -12.02 -31.38 2.10
CA GLN A 747 -11.07 -30.44 1.48
C GLN A 747 -11.00 -29.12 2.22
N ARG A 748 -12.15 -28.50 2.56
CA ARG A 748 -12.20 -27.24 3.33
C ARG A 748 -11.60 -27.38 4.72
N LYS A 749 -11.85 -28.51 5.43
CA LYS A 749 -11.18 -28.82 6.70
C LYS A 749 -9.67 -28.97 6.51
N ALA A 750 -9.23 -29.71 5.49
CA ALA A 750 -7.80 -29.88 5.22
C ALA A 750 -7.11 -28.55 4.85
N GLU A 751 -7.81 -27.65 4.16
CA GLU A 751 -7.30 -26.34 3.75
C GLU A 751 -7.30 -25.33 4.91
N ALA A 752 -8.32 -25.34 5.76
CA ALA A 752 -8.35 -24.60 7.01
C ALA A 752 -7.26 -25.08 8.00
N GLU A 753 -7.09 -26.39 8.14
CA GLU A 753 -5.99 -27.00 8.91
C GLU A 753 -4.62 -26.62 8.32
N ARG A 754 -4.49 -26.56 6.99
CA ARG A 754 -3.26 -26.07 6.33
C ARG A 754 -3.03 -24.59 6.60
N ARG A 755 -4.05 -23.73 6.57
CA ARG A 755 -3.94 -22.30 6.89
C ARG A 755 -3.56 -22.07 8.35
N ILE A 756 -4.21 -22.78 9.28
CA ILE A 756 -3.87 -22.72 10.71
C ILE A 756 -2.44 -23.22 10.93
N ARG A 757 -2.05 -24.30 10.27
CA ARG A 757 -0.68 -24.84 10.34
C ARG A 757 0.35 -23.89 9.73
N ALA A 758 0.01 -23.19 8.65
CA ALA A 758 0.85 -22.17 8.01
C ALA A 758 1.00 -20.91 8.87
N GLN A 759 -0.07 -20.49 9.56
CA GLN A 759 -0.03 -19.42 10.56
C GLN A 759 0.80 -19.81 11.79
N GLN A 760 0.68 -21.04 12.28
CA GLN A 760 1.48 -21.54 13.41
C GLN A 760 2.98 -21.66 13.07
N THR A 761 3.33 -22.05 11.84
CA THR A 761 4.74 -22.07 11.40
C THR A 761 5.37 -20.69 11.26
N ASN A 762 4.58 -19.63 11.12
CA ASN A 762 5.09 -18.25 11.06
C ASN A 762 5.25 -17.59 12.44
N VAL A 763 4.67 -18.15 13.51
CA VAL A 763 4.80 -17.63 14.88
C VAL A 763 5.97 -18.29 15.63
N GLU A 764 6.36 -19.52 15.29
CA GLU A 764 7.54 -20.18 15.88
C GLU A 764 8.88 -19.79 15.22
N GLY A 765 8.87 -18.80 14.32
CA GLY A 765 10.03 -18.39 13.52
C GLY A 765 10.92 -17.29 14.11
N ASP A 766 10.55 -16.67 15.24
CA ASP A 766 11.20 -15.44 15.72
C ASP A 766 11.54 -15.44 17.24
N GLU A 767 11.91 -16.59 17.80
CA GLU A 767 12.62 -16.62 19.08
C GLU A 767 14.14 -16.77 18.86
N GLN A 768 14.86 -15.67 19.06
CA GLN A 768 16.32 -15.62 19.09
C GLN A 768 16.81 -15.81 20.53
N ASP A 769 17.72 -16.76 20.76
CA ASP A 769 18.53 -16.81 21.99
C ASP A 769 19.53 -15.62 21.98
N ALA A 770 19.99 -15.16 23.16
CA ALA A 770 20.86 -13.99 23.38
C ALA A 770 22.21 -13.96 22.61
N ASP A 771 22.55 -15.03 21.89
CA ASP A 771 23.77 -15.17 21.07
C ASP A 771 23.48 -15.45 19.56
N GLY A 772 22.23 -15.33 19.09
CA GLY A 772 21.91 -15.25 17.66
C GLY A 772 22.16 -16.50 16.80
N GLN A 773 21.88 -17.71 17.30
CA GLN A 773 21.87 -18.94 16.47
C GLN A 773 20.53 -19.70 16.50
N PRO A 774 20.03 -20.21 15.36
CA PRO A 774 18.75 -20.92 15.29
C PRO A 774 18.84 -22.35 15.81
N ARG A 775 17.90 -22.75 16.69
CA ARG A 775 17.74 -24.14 17.17
C ARG A 775 16.90 -24.97 16.20
N GLY A 776 17.45 -26.09 15.71
CA GLY A 776 16.73 -27.04 14.88
C GLY A 776 15.61 -27.78 15.62
N THR A 777 14.46 -27.97 14.97
CA THR A 777 13.24 -28.53 15.57
C THR A 777 13.35 -30.03 15.89
N ARG A 778 12.64 -30.45 16.94
CA ARG A 778 12.56 -31.84 17.47
C ARG A 778 12.07 -32.88 16.45
N ARG A 779 11.48 -32.44 15.34
CA ARG A 779 10.96 -33.28 14.24
C ARG A 779 12.06 -33.73 13.26
N GLN A 780 13.13 -32.95 13.09
CA GLN A 780 14.29 -33.34 12.26
C GLN A 780 15.07 -34.52 12.85
N ARG A 781 15.01 -34.73 14.18
CA ARG A 781 15.64 -35.89 14.84
C ARG A 781 14.89 -37.22 14.65
N ARG A 782 13.59 -37.20 14.34
CA ARG A 782 12.78 -38.43 14.16
C ARG A 782 12.67 -38.89 12.70
N ALA A 783 12.77 -37.98 11.72
CA ALA A 783 12.70 -38.35 10.30
C ALA A 783 14.01 -38.94 9.75
N ALA A 784 15.15 -38.68 10.39
CA ALA A 784 16.46 -39.16 9.93
C ALA A 784 16.79 -40.62 10.32
N GLN A 785 15.91 -41.33 11.04
CA GLN A 785 16.11 -42.72 11.46
C GLN A 785 15.30 -43.75 10.65
N ALA A 786 14.45 -43.34 9.70
CA ALA A 786 13.43 -44.23 9.12
C ALA A 786 13.55 -44.56 7.62
N SER A 787 14.49 -44.01 6.86
CA SER A 787 14.63 -44.38 5.43
C SER A 787 16.08 -44.57 5.00
N GLY A 788 16.45 -45.82 4.74
CA GLY A 788 17.74 -46.21 4.19
C GLY A 788 17.75 -46.16 2.65
N ARG A 789 18.89 -45.67 2.11
CA ARG A 789 19.35 -45.69 0.69
C ARG A 789 18.55 -44.87 -0.35
N GLN A 790 19.13 -44.30 -1.41
CA GLN A 790 20.47 -43.84 -1.81
C GLN A 790 20.23 -43.10 -3.15
N VAL A 791 20.56 -41.80 -3.29
CA VAL A 791 20.68 -41.11 -4.60
C VAL A 791 21.83 -40.10 -4.52
N GLU A 792 22.56 -39.99 -5.64
CA GLU A 792 23.93 -39.53 -5.77
C GLU A 792 24.15 -37.99 -5.75
N ALA A 793 25.31 -37.67 -5.18
CA ALA A 793 26.14 -36.47 -5.11
C ALA A 793 25.80 -35.20 -5.95
N ARG A 794 25.46 -34.11 -5.23
CA ARG A 794 26.04 -32.77 -5.46
C ARG A 794 27.32 -32.62 -4.64
N VAL A 795 28.33 -31.99 -5.24
CA VAL A 795 29.70 -31.81 -4.72
C VAL A 795 29.67 -31.03 -3.39
N VAL A 796 30.02 -31.71 -2.30
CA VAL A 796 30.27 -31.12 -0.98
C VAL A 796 31.79 -31.01 -0.78
N ILE A 797 32.26 -29.79 -0.54
CA ILE A 797 33.63 -29.49 -0.12
C ILE A 797 33.91 -30.23 1.19
N LYS A 798 34.88 -31.16 1.18
CA LYS A 798 35.28 -31.95 2.35
C LYS A 798 35.87 -31.04 3.43
N THR A 799 35.18 -30.93 4.56
CA THR A 799 35.79 -30.48 5.83
C THR A 799 36.64 -31.61 6.40
N VAL A 800 37.93 -31.37 6.57
CA VAL A 800 38.88 -32.32 7.17
C VAL A 800 38.55 -32.47 8.67
N LYS A 801 38.11 -33.66 9.10
CA LYS A 801 38.07 -34.03 10.52
C LYS A 801 39.51 -34.23 11.01
N ARG A 802 39.93 -33.48 12.05
CA ARG A 802 41.21 -33.70 12.73
C ARG A 802 41.13 -34.95 13.61
N ASP A 803 42.03 -35.90 13.39
CA ASP A 803 42.14 -37.14 14.18
C ASP A 803 42.82 -36.95 15.56
N ARG A 804 43.07 -35.72 16.03
CA ARG A 804 43.77 -35.47 17.30
C ARG A 804 43.17 -34.29 18.09
N PRO A 805 43.12 -34.38 19.44
CA PRO A 805 42.65 -33.31 20.30
C PRO A 805 43.54 -32.05 20.18
N LYS A 806 42.94 -30.87 20.33
CA LYS A 806 43.59 -29.56 20.12
C LYS A 806 44.64 -29.30 21.21
N ILE A 807 45.92 -29.43 20.86
CA ILE A 807 47.06 -29.12 21.75
C ILE A 807 47.16 -27.60 21.92
N GLY A 808 47.20 -27.13 23.17
CA GLY A 808 47.33 -25.73 23.53
C GLY A 808 48.71 -25.17 23.19
N ARG A 809 48.78 -23.86 22.92
CA ARG A 809 50.01 -23.17 22.47
C ARG A 809 51.21 -23.36 23.40
N ASN A 810 50.98 -23.54 24.70
CA ASN A 810 52.02 -23.71 25.71
C ASN A 810 52.21 -25.17 26.18
N ASP A 811 51.45 -26.12 25.65
CA ASP A 811 51.50 -27.53 26.06
C ASP A 811 52.75 -28.23 25.47
N PRO A 812 53.18 -29.37 26.05
CA PRO A 812 54.26 -30.18 25.49
C PRO A 812 53.96 -30.59 24.05
N CYS A 813 54.93 -30.44 23.15
CA CYS A 813 54.73 -30.79 21.75
C CYS A 813 54.57 -32.31 21.57
N TRP A 814 53.68 -32.71 20.66
CA TRP A 814 53.36 -34.11 20.39
C TRP A 814 54.54 -34.96 19.86
N CYS A 815 55.62 -34.36 19.38
CA CYS A 815 56.81 -35.06 18.90
C CYS A 815 57.69 -35.64 20.03
N GLY A 816 57.35 -35.41 21.30
CA GLY A 816 58.12 -35.94 22.44
C GLY A 816 59.41 -35.19 22.75
N SER A 817 59.67 -34.04 22.11
CA SER A 817 60.91 -33.26 22.28
C SER A 817 61.05 -32.52 23.61
N GLY A 818 60.02 -32.55 24.48
CA GLY A 818 59.97 -31.81 25.75
C GLY A 818 59.79 -30.30 25.63
N LYS A 819 59.79 -29.72 24.42
CA LYS A 819 59.59 -28.27 24.17
C LYS A 819 58.09 -27.92 24.04
N LYS A 820 57.73 -26.67 24.36
CA LYS A 820 56.35 -26.15 24.18
C LYS A 820 55.94 -26.14 22.70
N TYR A 821 54.70 -26.48 22.40
CA TYR A 821 54.17 -26.63 21.04
C TYR A 821 54.41 -25.41 20.15
N LYS A 822 54.25 -24.19 20.67
CA LYS A 822 54.52 -22.93 19.94
C LYS A 822 55.96 -22.75 19.43
N VAL A 823 56.93 -23.38 20.08
CA VAL A 823 58.36 -23.28 19.77
C VAL A 823 58.81 -24.43 18.88
N CYS A 824 58.02 -25.51 18.83
CA CYS A 824 58.35 -26.73 18.12
C CYS A 824 57.56 -26.80 16.81
N HIS A 825 56.43 -27.51 16.75
CA HIS A 825 55.75 -27.80 15.48
C HIS A 825 54.57 -26.87 15.14
N MET A 826 54.25 -25.86 15.97
CA MET A 826 53.11 -24.96 15.71
C MET A 826 53.19 -24.23 14.36
N ARG A 827 54.40 -23.86 13.90
CA ARG A 827 54.57 -23.16 12.61
C ARG A 827 54.43 -24.12 11.42
N GLU A 828 54.93 -25.34 11.54
CA GLU A 828 54.80 -26.38 10.50
C GLU A 828 53.34 -26.84 10.37
N ASP A 829 52.66 -27.10 11.48
CA ASP A 829 51.24 -27.50 11.51
C ASP A 829 50.30 -26.37 11.00
N ALA A 830 50.70 -25.10 11.15
CA ALA A 830 49.96 -23.96 10.60
C ALA A 830 50.13 -23.82 9.07
N SER A 831 51.26 -24.25 8.51
CA SER A 831 51.53 -24.22 7.07
C SER A 831 50.87 -25.37 6.30
N ALA A 832 50.61 -26.50 6.97
CA ALA A 832 49.95 -27.68 6.39
C ALA A 832 48.42 -27.57 6.32
N THR A 833 47.83 -26.47 6.78
CA THR A 833 46.36 -26.24 6.79
C THR A 833 45.91 -25.12 5.83
N ARG A 834 46.74 -24.73 4.85
CA ARG A 834 46.35 -23.80 3.77
C ARG A 834 46.08 -24.53 2.47
#